data_AF-A0A5D0UM85-F1
#
_entry.id   AF-A0A5D0UM85-F1
#
_cell.length_a   1.000
_cell.length_b   1.000
_cell.length_c   1.000
_cell.angle_alpha   90.00
_cell.angle_beta   90.00
_cell.angle_gamma   90.00
#
_symmetry.space_group_name_H-M   'P 1'
#
loop_
_entity.id
_entity.type
_entity.pdbx_description
1 polymer ?
#
loop_
_entity_poly.entity_id
_entity_poly.type
_entity_poly.pdbx_seq_one_letter_code
_entity_poly.pdbx_strand_id
1 'polypeptide(L)'
;MTDGLAGRTVLLTGVTGFIGQALLERVLSGHPDTRVVAVLRERPGMTAEQRLDELIDKPVFWSWRERVGDDAARATVRERVRVVTADLTDSVPELPDDIDVVIHGASIVSFDPPIDDAFRTNVVGTVDLYDAVRRAGERGGKKPHIVHVSTAYVAGSKKGIVAETSLQHDIDWTTELECAVEARRAVERDSRRPEVLGRLRAAALKEQGKAGPTAVAADTEQRRRKEVDERLIAYGRERARSLGWPDVYTLTKALGERAAEQTAHDVPLSIVRPAIVESSLRHPYPGWIDGFKMADPLILAYGQGMLRALAGIPDGIVDIIPVDLVVNALLAAAATPPEPGSPAYYHVGSGARNPLTLQRLIELVQEYFDEHPLPGTDGRGAIRPRDVTLLSEGRADKMLGTAERAMDFAEKALLMLPSGDRTRGWQRNLYKQGREVRMLRRYRDLYGAYGAAEVVYADSATLALDASLPDDAGCDSAVIDWAYYLRDVHCAAVTAAFRGVPPPVREPKPILTAGRPAPPPIVFEERADVAAVFDLDGTIVASDVVEAHLWARLLDAPLKAWPQTMLPVLRSVPRYLRTEHRDRGEFLREFVQRYEGANEAELRRLAQERLSDVLLRRAWPQAIRRIRRHRAAGHRTVLLTGAVDVFVEPLRTLFDDVLAARLRVVDGRCTGTFEQPPLIGEARAAWVRAWAQKEGIDLAGSWAYGDHYSDRPVLEQVGHPVAVNPDARLYRHAKRQRWSIADWDGDSGAVTTLLDAALAGASQKGGAR
;
A
#
# COMPACT_ATOMS: atom_id res chain seq x y z
N MET A 1 4.06 18.55 39.31
CA MET A 1 5.07 17.49 39.17
C MET A 1 6.35 18.13 38.69
N THR A 2 7.36 18.24 39.55
CA THR A 2 8.70 18.59 39.05
C THR A 2 9.81 17.70 39.60
N ASP A 3 9.65 16.99 40.73
CA ASP A 3 10.81 16.29 41.32
C ASP A 3 10.99 14.81 40.93
N GLY A 4 9.95 14.05 40.60
CA GLY A 4 10.06 12.59 40.46
C GLY A 4 10.95 12.10 39.29
N LEU A 5 11.06 12.90 38.22
CA LEU A 5 11.91 12.62 37.05
C LEU A 5 13.02 13.66 36.85
N ALA A 6 13.09 14.69 37.70
CA ALA A 6 14.14 15.70 37.61
C ALA A 6 15.52 15.05 37.77
N GLY A 7 16.45 15.41 36.89
CA GLY A 7 17.81 14.87 36.89
C GLY A 7 17.93 13.40 36.48
N ARG A 8 16.82 12.70 36.19
CA ARG A 8 16.84 11.28 35.78
C ARG A 8 17.09 11.11 34.28
N THR A 9 17.72 9.99 33.93
CA THR A 9 17.86 9.51 32.55
C THR A 9 16.77 8.48 32.24
N VAL A 10 15.90 8.79 31.28
CA VAL A 10 14.76 7.96 30.86
C VAL A 10 15.03 7.32 29.50
N LEU A 11 15.07 5.99 29.43
CA LEU A 11 15.12 5.27 28.16
C LEU A 11 13.71 5.09 27.59
N LEU A 12 13.52 5.48 26.33
CA LEU A 12 12.27 5.35 25.61
C LEU A 12 12.44 4.41 24.41
N THR A 13 11.54 3.44 24.29
CA THR A 13 11.40 2.63 23.08
C THR A 13 10.10 2.97 22.35
N GLY A 14 10.02 2.70 21.05
CA GLY A 14 8.81 3.01 20.27
C GLY A 14 8.59 4.51 20.09
N VAL A 15 9.66 5.32 20.18
CA VAL A 15 9.64 6.79 20.16
C VAL A 15 9.00 7.35 18.88
N THR A 16 9.10 6.63 17.76
CA THR A 16 8.44 7.03 16.51
C THR A 16 6.97 6.59 16.40
N GLY A 17 6.45 5.86 17.38
CA GLY A 17 5.04 5.50 17.48
C GLY A 17 4.18 6.67 17.96
N PHE A 18 2.86 6.48 17.97
CA PHE A 18 1.91 7.51 18.37
C PHE A 18 2.10 7.97 19.82
N ILE A 19 1.99 7.04 20.78
CA ILE A 19 2.20 7.34 22.20
C ILE A 19 3.65 7.80 22.46
N GLY A 20 4.64 7.15 21.82
CA GLY A 20 6.05 7.46 22.01
C GLY A 20 6.44 8.89 21.57
N GLN A 21 5.80 9.40 20.52
CA GLN A 21 5.97 10.79 20.07
C GLN A 21 5.46 11.79 21.09
N ALA A 22 4.23 11.59 21.57
CA ALA A 22 3.61 12.45 22.58
C ALA A 22 4.38 12.40 23.90
N LEU A 23 4.87 11.21 24.28
CA LEU A 23 5.69 11.03 25.46
C LEU A 23 7.03 11.77 25.35
N LEU A 24 7.73 11.64 24.22
CA LEU A 24 8.98 12.37 24.01
C LEU A 24 8.75 13.89 24.04
N GLU A 25 7.71 14.37 23.34
CA GLU A 25 7.34 15.78 23.36
C GLU A 25 7.07 16.25 24.79
N ARG A 26 6.26 15.51 25.57
CA ARG A 26 5.91 15.88 26.95
C ARG A 26 7.13 15.92 27.88
N VAL A 27 8.08 14.98 27.72
CA VAL A 27 9.35 14.99 28.48
C VAL A 27 10.19 16.21 28.10
N LEU A 28 10.30 16.54 26.82
CA LEU A 28 11.09 17.69 26.37
C LEU A 28 10.47 19.02 26.81
N SER A 29 9.14 19.13 26.71
CA SER A 29 8.42 20.39 26.91
C SER A 29 8.01 20.66 28.36
N GLY A 30 7.86 19.61 29.19
CA GLY A 30 7.38 19.67 30.57
C GLY A 30 8.37 19.21 31.65
N HIS A 31 9.46 18.50 31.29
CA HIS A 31 10.44 17.99 32.25
C HIS A 31 11.87 18.42 31.89
N PRO A 32 12.24 19.70 32.07
CA PRO A 32 13.48 20.29 31.53
C PRO A 32 14.77 19.60 32.01
N ASP A 33 14.79 19.07 33.23
CA ASP A 33 15.97 18.44 33.83
C ASP A 33 16.11 16.94 33.51
N THR A 34 15.16 16.35 32.78
CA THR A 34 15.17 14.93 32.42
C THR A 34 15.93 14.71 31.12
N ARG A 35 16.85 13.73 31.12
CA ARG A 35 17.56 13.27 29.91
C ARG A 35 16.84 12.07 29.29
N VAL A 36 16.94 11.91 27.98
CA VAL A 36 16.28 10.84 27.24
C VAL A 36 17.30 9.99 26.49
N VAL A 37 17.16 8.67 26.59
CA VAL A 37 17.82 7.71 25.72
C VAL A 37 16.77 7.15 24.76
N ALA A 38 16.79 7.57 23.50
CA ALA A 38 15.83 7.15 22.48
C ALA A 38 16.35 5.94 21.70
N VAL A 39 15.65 4.81 21.79
CA VAL A 39 15.97 3.61 21.01
C VAL A 39 15.30 3.67 19.64
N LEU A 40 16.11 3.71 18.58
CA LEU A 40 15.66 3.90 17.20
C LEU A 40 16.37 2.92 16.26
N ARG A 41 15.62 2.19 15.44
CA ARG A 41 16.21 1.39 14.34
C ARG A 41 16.61 2.25 13.14
N GLU A 42 17.52 1.80 12.30
CA GLU A 42 17.77 2.44 11.01
C GLU A 42 16.68 2.11 9.99
N ARG A 43 16.61 2.88 8.90
CA ARG A 43 15.80 2.56 7.71
C ARG A 43 16.70 2.61 6.47
N PRO A 44 16.37 1.90 5.38
CA PRO A 44 17.13 2.01 4.14
C PRO A 44 17.27 3.48 3.72
N GLY A 45 18.51 3.98 3.69
CA GLY A 45 18.83 5.37 3.34
C GLY A 45 18.68 6.40 4.45
N MET A 46 18.42 6.01 5.71
CA MET A 46 18.31 6.94 6.85
C MET A 46 18.89 6.37 8.16
N THR A 47 19.78 7.12 8.81
CA THR A 47 20.34 6.77 10.13
C THR A 47 19.33 7.00 11.27
N ALA A 48 19.60 6.45 12.45
CA ALA A 48 18.76 6.65 13.63
C ALA A 48 18.67 8.13 14.06
N GLU A 49 19.76 8.88 13.94
CA GLU A 49 19.84 10.32 14.23
C GLU A 49 19.01 11.13 13.24
N GLN A 50 19.11 10.82 11.93
CA GLN A 50 18.29 11.47 10.91
C GLN A 50 16.79 11.22 11.14
N ARG A 51 16.44 10.03 11.65
CA ARG A 51 15.05 9.73 12.04
C ARG A 51 14.61 10.53 13.26
N LEU A 52 15.50 10.83 14.21
CA LEU A 52 15.20 11.73 15.33
C LEU A 52 14.99 13.16 14.83
N ASP A 53 15.81 13.64 13.91
CA ASP A 53 15.64 14.97 13.32
C ASP A 53 14.29 15.12 12.59
N GLU A 54 13.89 14.11 11.81
CA GLU A 54 12.56 14.05 11.16
C GLU A 54 11.43 14.02 12.20
N LEU A 55 11.65 13.35 13.34
CA LEU A 55 10.67 13.24 14.40
C LEU A 55 10.30 14.60 14.99
N ILE A 56 11.29 15.46 15.25
CA ILE A 56 11.10 16.82 15.80
C ILE A 56 10.33 17.72 14.82
N ASP A 57 10.35 17.38 13.53
CA ASP A 57 9.59 18.05 12.48
C ASP A 57 8.12 17.65 12.40
N LYS A 58 7.69 16.66 13.19
CA LYS A 58 6.30 16.24 13.22
C LYS A 58 5.38 17.22 13.95
N PRO A 59 4.08 17.24 13.61
CA PRO A 59 3.09 18.14 14.20
C PRO A 59 2.95 18.06 15.72
N VAL A 60 3.33 16.94 16.36
CA VAL A 60 3.27 16.77 17.81
C VAL A 60 4.12 17.83 18.55
N PHE A 61 5.29 18.17 18.01
CA PHE A 61 6.24 19.11 18.60
C PHE A 61 5.91 20.57 18.26
N TRP A 62 4.87 20.84 17.45
CA TRP A 62 4.61 22.17 16.92
C TRP A 62 4.37 23.21 18.01
N SER A 63 3.46 22.95 18.96
CA SER A 63 3.13 23.90 20.04
C SER A 63 4.34 24.18 20.93
N TRP A 64 5.16 23.17 21.23
CA TRP A 64 6.41 23.35 21.96
C TRP A 64 7.42 24.20 21.18
N ARG A 65 7.62 23.90 19.89
CA ARG A 65 8.53 24.64 19.00
C ARG A 65 8.13 26.10 18.82
N GLU A 66 6.84 26.41 18.67
CA GLU A 66 6.40 27.81 18.61
C GLU A 66 6.67 28.55 19.91
N ARG A 67 6.56 27.87 21.06
CA ARG A 67 6.82 28.46 22.38
C ARG A 67 8.29 28.76 22.63
N VAL A 68 9.20 27.85 22.23
CA VAL A 68 10.64 27.98 22.56
C VAL A 68 11.50 28.48 21.38
N GLY A 69 10.99 28.42 20.16
CA GLY A 69 11.73 28.67 18.93
C GLY A 69 12.38 27.41 18.35
N ASP A 70 12.40 27.29 17.02
CA ASP A 70 12.90 26.10 16.31
C ASP A 70 14.36 25.76 16.63
N ASP A 71 15.23 26.77 16.67
CA ASP A 71 16.67 26.56 16.96
C ASP A 71 16.90 26.12 18.40
N ALA A 72 16.16 26.71 19.35
CA ALA A 72 16.24 26.33 20.75
C ALA A 72 15.71 24.91 20.97
N ALA A 73 14.58 24.55 20.34
CA ALA A 73 14.03 23.20 20.41
C ALA A 73 15.03 22.15 19.90
N ARG A 74 15.68 22.41 18.75
CA ARG A 74 16.71 21.51 18.20
C ARG A 74 17.95 21.45 19.09
N ALA A 75 18.37 22.56 19.68
CA ALA A 75 19.48 22.57 20.65
C ALA A 75 19.14 21.72 21.88
N THR A 76 17.93 21.87 22.45
CA THR A 76 17.45 21.06 23.57
C THR A 76 17.45 19.57 23.23
N VAL A 77 17.02 19.18 22.02
CA VAL A 77 17.03 17.77 21.62
C VAL A 77 18.45 17.23 21.50
N ARG A 78 19.38 17.98 20.90
CA ARG A 78 20.80 17.56 20.80
C ARG A 78 21.47 17.42 22.17
N GLU A 79 21.10 18.28 23.12
CA GLU A 79 21.65 18.27 24.47
C GLU A 79 21.08 17.14 25.32
N ARG A 80 19.77 16.89 25.23
CA ARG A 80 19.05 16.02 26.18
C ARG A 80 18.70 14.65 25.63
N VAL A 81 18.77 14.41 24.32
CA VAL A 81 18.39 13.14 23.71
C VAL A 81 19.63 12.43 23.16
N ARG A 82 19.95 11.28 23.77
CA ARG A 82 20.94 10.33 23.27
C ARG A 82 20.24 9.26 22.43
N VAL A 83 20.71 9.00 21.22
CA VAL A 83 20.19 7.94 20.36
C VAL A 83 20.93 6.63 20.63
N VAL A 84 20.20 5.53 20.72
CA VAL A 84 20.73 4.16 20.70
C VAL A 84 20.14 3.44 19.51
N THR A 85 21.00 3.02 18.58
CA THR A 85 20.59 2.31 17.37
C THR A 85 20.34 0.84 17.68
N ALA A 86 19.07 0.41 17.61
CA ALA A 86 18.70 -0.99 17.86
C ALA A 86 17.41 -1.39 17.13
N ASP A 87 17.34 -2.64 16.67
CA ASP A 87 16.06 -3.30 16.37
C ASP A 87 15.80 -4.36 17.44
N LEU A 88 14.75 -4.14 18.23
CA LEU A 88 14.39 -4.99 19.38
C LEU A 88 13.95 -6.40 18.95
N THR A 89 13.74 -6.66 17.65
CA THR A 89 13.45 -8.01 17.15
C THR A 89 14.71 -8.84 16.87
N ASP A 90 15.86 -8.19 16.70
CA ASP A 90 17.08 -8.83 16.22
C ASP A 90 18.15 -8.89 17.30
N SER A 91 18.49 -7.74 17.90
CA SER A 91 19.44 -7.67 19.01
C SER A 91 19.32 -6.34 19.75
N VAL A 92 19.43 -6.39 21.07
CA VAL A 92 19.54 -5.21 21.93
C VAL A 92 21.02 -4.95 22.21
N PRO A 93 21.58 -3.79 21.81
CA PRO A 93 22.96 -3.45 22.09
C PRO A 93 23.18 -3.20 23.60
N GLU A 94 24.44 -3.04 23.98
CA GLU A 94 24.76 -2.63 25.36
C GLU A 94 24.18 -1.25 25.65
N LEU A 95 23.32 -1.18 26.69
CA LEU A 95 22.65 0.04 27.08
C LEU A 95 23.52 0.91 28.02
N PRO A 96 23.33 2.23 28.02
CA PRO A 96 23.98 3.14 28.98
C PRO A 96 23.75 2.71 30.44
N ASP A 97 24.76 2.83 31.29
CA ASP A 97 24.73 2.47 32.72
C ASP A 97 24.10 3.55 33.62
N ASP A 98 23.82 4.73 33.06
CA ASP A 98 23.21 5.86 33.78
C ASP A 98 21.68 5.87 33.76
N ILE A 99 21.02 4.88 33.13
CA ILE A 99 19.56 4.78 33.01
C ILE A 99 18.91 4.62 34.40
N ASP A 100 17.93 5.48 34.69
CA ASP A 100 17.14 5.42 35.93
C ASP A 100 15.75 4.83 35.69
N VAL A 101 15.15 5.10 34.53
CA VAL A 101 13.80 4.65 34.18
C VAL A 101 13.74 4.20 32.73
N VAL A 102 12.96 3.17 32.43
CA VAL A 102 12.69 2.65 31.09
C VAL A 102 11.20 2.70 30.84
N ILE A 103 10.76 3.35 29.76
CA ILE A 103 9.38 3.28 29.30
C ILE A 103 9.35 2.49 28.00
N HIS A 104 8.87 1.24 28.09
CA HIS A 104 8.85 0.29 26.98
C HIS A 104 7.49 0.27 26.28
N GLY A 105 7.36 0.97 25.16
CA GLY A 105 6.15 1.02 24.33
C GLY A 105 6.34 0.56 22.88
N ALA A 106 7.50 0.00 22.52
CA ALA A 106 7.70 -0.59 21.20
C ALA A 106 6.84 -1.86 21.04
N SER A 107 6.03 -1.91 19.99
CA SER A 107 5.17 -3.06 19.67
C SER A 107 4.74 -3.03 18.21
N ILE A 108 4.31 -4.17 17.67
CA ILE A 108 3.59 -4.24 16.39
C ILE A 108 2.14 -3.81 16.62
N VAL A 109 1.71 -2.74 15.93
CA VAL A 109 0.31 -2.25 15.92
C VAL A 109 -0.45 -2.92 14.77
N SER A 110 -0.34 -4.24 14.69
CA SER A 110 -1.16 -5.10 13.82
C SER A 110 -1.89 -6.06 14.72
N PHE A 111 -3.20 -6.24 14.52
CA PHE A 111 -4.01 -7.18 15.31
C PHE A 111 -3.72 -8.64 14.93
N ASP A 112 -3.38 -8.87 13.65
CA ASP A 112 -3.13 -10.19 13.08
C ASP A 112 -1.77 -10.24 12.34
N PRO A 113 -0.63 -10.04 13.01
CA PRO A 113 0.67 -10.41 12.45
C PRO A 113 0.82 -11.94 12.39
N PRO A 114 1.72 -12.47 11.55
CA PRO A 114 2.19 -13.84 11.69
C PRO A 114 2.58 -14.13 13.15
N ILE A 115 2.15 -15.27 13.69
CA ILE A 115 2.29 -15.58 15.12
C ILE A 115 3.75 -15.46 15.60
N ASP A 116 4.70 -15.93 14.80
CA ASP A 116 6.13 -15.91 15.13
C ASP A 116 6.68 -14.48 15.22
N ASP A 117 6.27 -13.60 14.30
CA ASP A 117 6.68 -12.20 14.30
C ASP A 117 6.07 -11.45 15.51
N ALA A 118 4.85 -11.82 15.91
CA ALA A 118 4.17 -11.28 17.08
C ALA A 118 4.92 -11.61 18.38
N PHE A 119 5.28 -12.89 18.57
CA PHE A 119 6.04 -13.36 19.72
C PHE A 119 7.46 -12.75 19.75
N ARG A 120 8.14 -12.69 18.60
CA ARG A 120 9.49 -12.09 18.52
C ARG A 120 9.47 -10.63 18.98
N THR A 121 8.44 -9.86 18.59
CA THR A 121 8.37 -8.44 18.92
C THR A 121 7.90 -8.18 20.35
N ASN A 122 6.79 -8.80 20.76
CA ASN A 122 6.10 -8.44 22.00
C ASN A 122 6.53 -9.25 23.23
N VAL A 123 7.20 -10.40 23.02
CA VAL A 123 7.65 -11.27 24.11
C VAL A 123 9.18 -11.29 24.14
N VAL A 124 9.82 -11.77 23.07
CA VAL A 124 11.29 -11.89 23.01
C VAL A 124 11.96 -10.52 23.12
N GLY A 125 11.53 -9.55 22.33
CA GLY A 125 12.08 -8.18 22.39
C GLY A 125 11.89 -7.50 23.75
N THR A 126 10.88 -7.88 24.53
CA THR A 126 10.70 -7.42 25.92
C THR A 126 11.72 -8.09 26.85
N VAL A 127 11.88 -9.42 26.77
CA VAL A 127 12.86 -10.17 27.57
C VAL A 127 14.27 -9.65 27.31
N ASP A 128 14.67 -9.56 26.05
CA ASP A 128 16.02 -9.13 25.65
C ASP A 128 16.31 -7.69 26.12
N LEU A 129 15.33 -6.80 26.00
CA LEU A 129 15.45 -5.42 26.48
C LEU A 129 15.61 -5.38 28.00
N TYR A 130 14.82 -6.15 28.74
CA TYR A 130 14.81 -6.08 30.20
C TYR A 130 16.07 -6.71 30.79
N ASP A 131 16.58 -7.78 30.18
CA ASP A 131 17.91 -8.31 30.51
C ASP A 131 19.01 -7.28 30.23
N ALA A 132 18.95 -6.57 29.11
CA ALA A 132 19.94 -5.52 28.81
C ALA A 132 19.87 -4.36 29.81
N VAL A 133 18.66 -3.97 30.24
CA VAL A 133 18.43 -2.94 31.27
C VAL A 133 18.97 -3.39 32.62
N ARG A 134 18.71 -4.64 33.03
CA ARG A 134 19.24 -5.20 34.29
C ARG A 134 20.77 -5.20 34.30
N ARG A 135 21.39 -5.68 33.22
CA ARG A 135 22.86 -5.64 33.07
C ARG A 135 23.41 -4.22 33.13
N ALA A 136 22.70 -3.25 32.54
CA ALA A 136 23.09 -1.84 32.62
C ALA A 136 22.97 -1.28 34.04
N GLY A 137 21.89 -1.62 34.75
CA GLY A 137 21.71 -1.31 36.16
C GLY A 137 22.81 -1.91 37.04
N GLU A 138 23.17 -3.17 36.83
CA GLU A 138 24.27 -3.83 37.53
C GLU A 138 25.61 -3.12 37.31
N ARG A 139 25.92 -2.74 36.07
CA ARG A 139 27.13 -1.95 35.76
C ARG A 139 27.12 -0.58 36.43
N GLY A 140 25.97 0.09 36.46
CA GLY A 140 25.79 1.41 37.05
C GLY A 140 25.56 1.40 38.57
N GLY A 141 25.44 0.24 39.21
CA GLY A 141 25.06 0.12 40.62
C GLY A 141 23.64 0.63 40.92
N LYS A 142 22.74 0.58 39.94
CA LYS A 142 21.35 1.07 40.01
C LYS A 142 20.34 -0.07 39.81
N LYS A 143 19.09 0.17 40.20
CA LYS A 143 17.93 -0.65 39.86
C LYS A 143 16.96 0.15 39.00
N PRO A 144 17.12 0.17 37.66
CA PRO A 144 16.27 0.98 36.80
C PRO A 144 14.80 0.59 36.93
N HIS A 145 13.90 1.57 37.04
CA HIS A 145 12.46 1.31 37.05
C HIS A 145 11.96 1.03 35.63
N ILE A 146 11.29 -0.11 35.42
CA ILE A 146 10.70 -0.48 34.14
C ILE A 146 9.20 -0.17 34.15
N VAL A 147 8.76 0.65 33.20
CA VAL A 147 7.35 0.90 32.86
C VAL A 147 7.03 0.18 31.56
N HIS A 148 6.31 -0.93 31.64
CA HIS A 148 5.86 -1.73 30.51
C HIS A 148 4.53 -1.22 29.98
N VAL A 149 4.47 -0.81 28.70
CA VAL A 149 3.21 -0.42 28.05
C VAL A 149 2.55 -1.64 27.42
N SER A 150 1.49 -2.10 28.06
CA SER A 150 0.62 -3.19 27.62
C SER A 150 -0.65 -2.64 26.97
N THR A 151 -1.79 -3.29 27.16
CA THR A 151 -3.12 -2.88 26.69
C THR A 151 -4.18 -3.40 27.66
N ALA A 152 -5.30 -2.68 27.85
CA ALA A 152 -6.41 -3.17 28.69
C ALA A 152 -6.96 -4.52 28.20
N TYR A 153 -6.90 -4.76 26.88
CA TYR A 153 -7.44 -5.95 26.22
C TYR A 153 -6.65 -7.25 26.48
N VAL A 154 -5.56 -7.21 27.25
CA VAL A 154 -4.91 -8.45 27.74
C VAL A 154 -5.82 -9.29 28.63
N ALA A 155 -6.92 -8.71 29.15
CA ALA A 155 -7.95 -9.46 29.85
C ALA A 155 -8.63 -10.54 28.99
N GLY A 156 -8.47 -10.46 27.66
CA GLY A 156 -9.03 -11.40 26.70
C GLY A 156 -10.56 -11.35 26.66
N SER A 157 -11.19 -12.50 26.46
CA SER A 157 -12.64 -12.64 26.32
C SER A 157 -13.37 -12.78 27.67
N LYS A 158 -12.73 -12.36 28.78
CA LYS A 158 -13.38 -12.32 30.09
C LYS A 158 -14.59 -11.39 30.04
N LYS A 159 -15.52 -11.56 30.98
CA LYS A 159 -16.69 -10.69 31.13
C LYS A 159 -16.74 -10.13 32.55
N GLY A 160 -17.30 -8.93 32.69
CA GLY A 160 -17.42 -8.24 33.97
C GLY A 160 -16.22 -7.35 34.29
N ILE A 161 -15.94 -7.20 35.59
CA ILE A 161 -14.93 -6.25 36.08
C ILE A 161 -13.55 -6.90 36.11
N VAL A 162 -12.57 -6.25 35.50
CA VAL A 162 -11.15 -6.65 35.51
C VAL A 162 -10.38 -5.73 36.43
N ALA A 163 -9.76 -6.30 37.46
CA ALA A 163 -8.96 -5.56 38.44
C ALA A 163 -7.54 -5.25 37.93
N GLU A 164 -6.94 -4.20 38.46
CA GLU A 164 -5.53 -3.82 38.25
C GLU A 164 -4.59 -4.75 39.00
N THR A 165 -4.44 -5.98 38.50
CA THR A 165 -3.57 -7.01 39.06
C THR A 165 -2.82 -7.78 37.97
N SER A 166 -1.90 -8.65 38.37
CA SER A 166 -1.31 -9.66 37.50
C SER A 166 -2.40 -10.50 36.81
N LEU A 167 -2.11 -10.91 35.57
CA LEU A 167 -3.03 -11.72 34.79
C LEU A 167 -3.07 -13.15 35.30
N GLN A 168 -4.27 -13.64 35.58
CA GLN A 168 -4.50 -15.04 35.95
C GLN A 168 -4.57 -15.92 34.70
N HIS A 169 -3.46 -16.58 34.37
CA HIS A 169 -3.33 -17.69 33.43
C HIS A 169 -2.09 -18.53 33.76
N ASP A 170 -2.08 -19.80 33.34
CA ASP A 170 -0.96 -20.74 33.56
C ASP A 170 -0.18 -21.05 32.27
N ILE A 171 -0.40 -20.26 31.22
CA ILE A 171 0.25 -20.44 29.92
C ILE A 171 1.73 -20.06 30.02
N ASP A 172 2.60 -21.01 29.66
CA ASP A 172 4.04 -20.78 29.52
C ASP A 172 4.34 -20.13 28.16
N TRP A 173 4.81 -18.89 28.21
CA TRP A 173 5.14 -18.12 27.01
C TRP A 173 6.34 -18.71 26.25
N THR A 174 7.24 -19.45 26.90
CA THR A 174 8.41 -20.07 26.27
C THR A 174 7.96 -21.22 25.37
N THR A 175 7.11 -22.10 25.89
CA THR A 175 6.49 -23.17 25.11
C THR A 175 5.69 -22.64 23.92
N GLU A 176 4.90 -21.57 24.11
CA GLU A 176 4.14 -20.98 23.00
C GLU A 176 5.04 -20.33 21.93
N LEU A 177 6.15 -19.69 22.35
CA LEU A 177 7.15 -19.15 21.43
C LEU A 177 7.78 -20.27 20.58
N GLU A 178 8.17 -21.38 21.19
CA GLU A 178 8.70 -22.54 20.47
C GLU A 178 7.70 -23.06 19.43
N CYS A 179 6.44 -23.23 19.83
CA CYS A 179 5.36 -23.64 18.93
C CYS A 179 5.14 -22.64 17.78
N ALA A 180 5.22 -21.33 18.04
CA ALA A 180 5.08 -20.30 17.01
C ALA A 180 6.23 -20.36 15.98
N VAL A 181 7.47 -20.54 16.44
CA VAL A 181 8.66 -20.70 15.57
C VAL A 181 8.57 -22.00 14.76
N GLU A 182 8.11 -23.09 15.36
CA GLU A 182 7.89 -24.36 14.67
C GLU A 182 6.79 -24.26 13.62
N ALA A 183 5.69 -23.55 13.92
CA ALA A 183 4.62 -23.29 12.96
C ALA A 183 5.15 -22.55 11.73
N ARG A 184 6.00 -21.52 11.90
CA ARG A 184 6.69 -20.83 10.78
C ARG A 184 7.48 -21.82 9.92
N ARG A 185 8.31 -22.65 10.54
CA ARG A 185 9.13 -23.65 9.83
C ARG A 185 8.27 -24.66 9.07
N ALA A 186 7.19 -25.14 9.69
CA ALA A 186 6.27 -26.11 9.08
C ALA A 186 5.51 -25.51 7.89
N VAL A 187 4.92 -24.31 8.06
CA VAL A 187 4.21 -23.61 6.99
C VAL A 187 5.13 -23.28 5.82
N GLU A 188 6.35 -22.81 6.09
CA GLU A 188 7.37 -22.57 5.06
C GLU A 188 7.70 -23.84 4.26
N ARG A 189 7.96 -24.96 4.95
CA ARG A 189 8.21 -26.25 4.30
C ARG A 189 7.02 -26.69 3.43
N ASP A 190 5.81 -26.61 3.97
CA ASP A 190 4.59 -27.01 3.26
C ASP A 190 4.32 -26.14 2.03
N SER A 191 4.61 -24.84 2.10
CA SER A 191 4.40 -23.89 1.00
C SER A 191 5.24 -24.23 -0.25
N ARG A 192 6.31 -25.01 -0.09
CA ARG A 192 7.22 -25.44 -1.17
C ARG A 192 6.89 -26.81 -1.75
N ARG A 193 5.80 -27.45 -1.29
CA ARG A 193 5.36 -28.73 -1.86
C ARG A 193 4.93 -28.57 -3.33
N PRO A 194 5.16 -29.58 -4.19
CA PRO A 194 4.82 -29.51 -5.61
C PRO A 194 3.34 -29.16 -5.87
N GLU A 195 2.43 -29.68 -5.04
CA GLU A 195 1.00 -29.41 -5.15
C GLU A 195 0.67 -27.92 -4.95
N VAL A 196 1.30 -27.29 -3.95
CA VAL A 196 1.10 -25.86 -3.62
C VAL A 196 1.74 -24.98 -4.68
N LEU A 197 3.02 -25.22 -5.00
CA LEU A 197 3.73 -24.47 -6.03
C LEU A 197 3.08 -24.61 -7.41
N GLY A 198 2.56 -25.80 -7.74
CA GLY A 198 1.83 -26.06 -8.98
C GLY A 198 0.57 -25.20 -9.08
N ARG A 199 -0.24 -25.14 -8.02
CA ARG A 199 -1.43 -24.27 -7.96
C ARG A 199 -1.06 -22.79 -8.08
N LEU A 200 -0.07 -22.34 -7.31
CA LEU A 200 0.36 -20.94 -7.30
C LEU A 200 0.95 -20.52 -8.65
N ARG A 201 1.78 -21.37 -9.26
CA ARG A 201 2.33 -21.16 -10.59
C ARG A 201 1.25 -21.13 -11.66
N ALA A 202 0.22 -21.98 -11.58
CA ALA A 202 -0.90 -21.95 -12.51
C ALA A 202 -1.68 -20.63 -12.44
N ALA A 203 -1.90 -20.12 -11.22
CA ALA A 203 -2.50 -18.79 -11.02
C ALA A 203 -1.60 -17.67 -11.58
N ALA A 204 -0.30 -17.72 -11.29
CA ALA A 204 0.68 -16.77 -11.81
C ALA A 204 0.76 -16.82 -13.35
N LEU A 205 0.69 -18.00 -13.97
CA LEU A 205 0.68 -18.16 -15.43
C LEU A 205 -0.57 -17.52 -16.07
N LYS A 206 -1.72 -17.60 -15.41
CA LYS A 206 -2.96 -16.98 -15.88
C LYS A 206 -2.88 -15.45 -15.88
N GLU A 207 -2.27 -14.88 -14.84
CA GLU A 207 -2.15 -13.43 -14.67
C GLU A 207 -0.93 -12.85 -15.42
N GLN A 208 0.24 -13.45 -15.22
CA GLN A 208 1.55 -12.98 -15.67
C GLN A 208 2.10 -13.70 -16.91
N GLY A 209 1.42 -14.72 -17.45
CA GLY A 209 1.96 -15.53 -18.55
C GLY A 209 2.37 -14.72 -19.79
N LYS A 210 1.68 -13.62 -20.07
CA LYS A 210 2.03 -12.69 -21.17
C LYS A 210 3.29 -11.85 -20.88
N ALA A 211 3.64 -11.65 -19.61
CA ALA A 211 4.81 -10.88 -19.19
C ALA A 211 6.10 -11.70 -19.19
N GLY A 212 6.01 -13.04 -19.26
CA GLY A 212 7.14 -13.95 -19.41
C GLY A 212 7.41 -14.85 -18.20
N PRO A 213 8.33 -15.82 -18.35
CA PRO A 213 8.61 -16.84 -17.34
C PRO A 213 9.19 -16.26 -16.04
N THR A 214 10.02 -15.20 -16.09
CA THR A 214 10.59 -14.60 -14.87
C THR A 214 9.52 -13.87 -14.08
N ALA A 215 8.63 -13.15 -14.77
CA ALA A 215 7.49 -12.48 -14.16
C ALA A 215 6.55 -13.50 -13.48
N VAL A 216 6.32 -14.65 -14.13
CA VAL A 216 5.57 -15.76 -13.54
C VAL A 216 6.27 -16.33 -12.31
N ALA A 217 7.60 -16.52 -12.35
CA ALA A 217 8.35 -17.05 -11.21
C ALA A 217 8.34 -16.09 -10.00
N ALA A 218 8.56 -14.79 -10.24
CA ALA A 218 8.53 -13.76 -9.21
C ALA A 218 7.14 -13.64 -8.56
N ASP A 219 6.07 -13.63 -9.37
CA ASP A 219 4.69 -13.59 -8.88
C ASP A 219 4.31 -14.88 -8.15
N THR A 220 4.82 -16.04 -8.59
CA THR A 220 4.64 -17.32 -7.87
C THR A 220 5.26 -17.25 -6.47
N GLU A 221 6.51 -16.77 -6.35
CA GLU A 221 7.19 -16.61 -5.06
C GLU A 221 6.50 -15.56 -4.18
N GLN A 222 6.05 -14.45 -4.75
CA GLN A 222 5.28 -13.45 -4.02
C GLN A 222 3.98 -14.02 -3.45
N ARG A 223 3.22 -14.78 -4.24
CA ARG A 223 2.01 -15.46 -3.78
C ARG A 223 2.30 -16.49 -2.70
N ARG A 224 3.40 -17.24 -2.83
CA ARG A 224 3.83 -18.22 -1.83
C ARG A 224 4.09 -17.55 -0.49
N ARG A 225 4.86 -16.45 -0.47
CA ARG A 225 5.13 -15.67 0.75
C ARG A 225 3.83 -15.15 1.38
N LYS A 226 2.93 -14.59 0.57
CA LYS A 226 1.62 -14.14 1.02
C LYS A 226 0.79 -15.28 1.66
N GLU A 227 0.80 -16.46 1.04
CA GLU A 227 0.08 -17.63 1.58
C GLU A 227 0.72 -18.16 2.88
N VAL A 228 2.05 -18.06 3.02
CA VAL A 228 2.73 -18.35 4.29
C VAL A 228 2.25 -17.40 5.39
N ASP A 229 2.26 -16.10 5.13
CA ASP A 229 1.80 -15.09 6.09
C ASP A 229 0.33 -15.33 6.47
N GLU A 230 -0.56 -15.55 5.49
CA GLU A 230 -1.98 -15.82 5.72
C GLU A 230 -2.22 -17.08 6.57
N ARG A 231 -1.44 -18.15 6.35
CA ARG A 231 -1.52 -19.38 7.15
C ARG A 231 -1.05 -19.17 8.58
N LEU A 232 0.00 -18.38 8.79
CA LEU A 232 0.51 -18.06 10.12
C LEU A 232 -0.42 -17.13 10.89
N ILE A 233 -1.03 -16.18 10.20
CA ILE A 233 -2.09 -15.33 10.73
C ILE A 233 -3.29 -16.18 11.18
N ALA A 234 -3.75 -17.09 10.32
CA ALA A 234 -4.86 -17.98 10.66
C ALA A 234 -4.51 -18.89 11.85
N TYR A 235 -3.29 -19.46 11.86
CA TYR A 235 -2.80 -20.26 12.97
C TYR A 235 -2.78 -19.48 14.28
N GLY A 236 -2.19 -18.28 14.27
CA GLY A 236 -2.11 -17.42 15.45
C GLY A 236 -3.48 -17.00 15.97
N ARG A 237 -4.38 -16.59 15.07
CA ARG A 237 -5.73 -16.18 15.43
C ARG A 237 -6.50 -17.30 16.11
N GLU A 238 -6.47 -18.51 15.55
CA GLU A 238 -7.14 -19.65 16.17
C GLU A 238 -6.46 -20.07 17.48
N ARG A 239 -5.12 -19.97 17.57
CA ARG A 239 -4.41 -20.24 18.82
C ARG A 239 -4.81 -19.26 19.92
N ALA A 240 -4.82 -17.96 19.65
CA ALA A 240 -5.26 -16.94 20.59
C ALA A 240 -6.68 -17.20 21.10
N ARG A 241 -7.62 -17.47 20.18
CA ARG A 241 -9.01 -17.76 20.52
C ARG A 241 -9.16 -19.02 21.36
N SER A 242 -8.40 -20.07 21.05
CA SER A 242 -8.39 -21.30 21.83
C SER A 242 -7.93 -21.11 23.28
N LEU A 243 -7.14 -20.06 23.52
CA LEU A 243 -6.62 -19.68 24.83
C LEU A 243 -7.46 -18.59 25.51
N GLY A 244 -8.49 -18.06 24.85
CA GLY A 244 -9.41 -17.06 25.39
C GLY A 244 -9.10 -15.61 24.99
N TRP A 245 -8.14 -15.35 24.11
CA TRP A 245 -7.86 -14.01 23.56
C TRP A 245 -8.49 -13.83 22.17
N PRO A 246 -9.01 -12.64 21.85
CA PRO A 246 -9.68 -12.40 20.57
C PRO A 246 -8.72 -12.47 19.36
N ASP A 247 -7.46 -12.10 19.57
CA ASP A 247 -6.43 -12.01 18.53
C ASP A 247 -5.01 -12.24 19.06
N VAL A 248 -4.04 -12.33 18.14
CA VAL A 248 -2.63 -12.60 18.46
C VAL A 248 -1.98 -11.43 19.20
N TYR A 249 -2.40 -10.20 18.90
CA TYR A 249 -1.86 -9.00 19.54
C TYR A 249 -2.12 -9.03 21.06
N THR A 250 -3.37 -9.25 21.46
CA THR A 250 -3.77 -9.32 22.87
C THR A 250 -3.16 -10.52 23.60
N LEU A 251 -3.07 -11.69 22.95
CA LEU A 251 -2.35 -12.84 23.47
C LEU A 251 -0.88 -12.51 23.75
N THR A 252 -0.16 -11.97 22.77
CA THR A 252 1.29 -11.72 22.91
C THR A 252 1.59 -10.58 23.86
N LYS A 253 0.69 -9.60 24.03
CA LYS A 253 0.78 -8.61 25.11
C LYS A 253 0.58 -9.22 26.49
N ALA A 254 -0.40 -10.11 26.66
CA ALA A 254 -0.60 -10.82 27.92
C ALA A 254 0.62 -11.68 28.30
N LEU A 255 1.16 -12.43 27.34
CA LEU A 255 2.38 -13.21 27.54
C LEU A 255 3.62 -12.32 27.74
N GLY A 256 3.66 -11.15 27.09
CA GLY A 256 4.68 -10.13 27.31
C GLY A 256 4.66 -9.57 28.74
N GLU A 257 3.49 -9.38 29.35
CA GLU A 257 3.38 -9.03 30.77
C GLU A 257 3.95 -10.14 31.67
N ARG A 258 3.62 -11.40 31.39
CA ARG A 258 4.17 -12.54 32.16
C ARG A 258 5.68 -12.64 32.02
N ALA A 259 6.20 -12.44 30.81
CA ALA A 259 7.64 -12.40 30.56
C ALA A 259 8.31 -11.21 31.28
N ALA A 260 7.68 -10.03 31.27
CA ALA A 260 8.12 -8.85 32.01
C ALA A 260 8.22 -9.12 33.53
N GLU A 261 7.19 -9.70 34.13
CA GLU A 261 7.16 -10.07 35.56
C GLU A 261 8.30 -11.02 35.94
N GLN A 262 8.59 -12.00 35.07
CA GLN A 262 9.65 -12.98 35.30
C GLN A 262 11.05 -12.41 35.08
N THR A 263 11.24 -11.60 34.04
CA THR A 263 12.56 -11.04 33.69
C THR A 263 12.93 -9.87 34.59
N ALA A 264 11.98 -9.05 35.02
CA ALA A 264 12.23 -7.84 35.83
C ALA A 264 12.02 -8.04 37.34
N HIS A 265 12.11 -9.28 37.84
CA HIS A 265 11.75 -9.64 39.22
C HIS A 265 12.56 -8.95 40.33
N ASP A 266 13.77 -8.43 40.03
CA ASP A 266 14.70 -7.82 40.98
C ASP A 266 14.82 -6.29 40.87
N VAL A 267 14.08 -5.70 39.93
CA VAL A 267 13.96 -4.25 39.70
C VAL A 267 12.49 -3.80 39.83
N PRO A 268 12.21 -2.50 40.04
CA PRO A 268 10.84 -2.00 40.03
C PRO A 268 10.17 -2.22 38.67
N LEU A 269 8.91 -2.68 38.67
CA LEU A 269 8.11 -2.92 37.46
C LEU A 269 6.71 -2.31 37.60
N SER A 270 6.35 -1.42 36.68
CA SER A 270 4.97 -0.92 36.50
C SER A 270 4.43 -1.38 35.14
N ILE A 271 3.22 -1.93 35.13
CA ILE A 271 2.50 -2.32 33.91
C ILE A 271 1.35 -1.36 33.69
N VAL A 272 1.43 -0.58 32.61
CA VAL A 272 0.39 0.37 32.21
C VAL A 272 -0.38 -0.21 31.03
N ARG A 273 -1.70 -0.29 31.16
CA ARG A 273 -2.62 -0.92 30.21
C ARG A 273 -3.61 0.11 29.64
N PRO A 274 -3.22 0.84 28.58
CA PRO A 274 -4.15 1.75 27.90
C PRO A 274 -5.26 1.00 27.16
N ALA A 275 -6.45 1.61 27.10
CA ALA A 275 -7.55 1.19 26.23
C ALA A 275 -7.33 1.67 24.78
N ILE A 276 -8.40 1.94 24.01
CA ILE A 276 -8.27 2.47 22.65
C ILE A 276 -7.78 3.92 22.72
N VAL A 277 -6.51 4.13 22.34
CA VAL A 277 -5.89 5.46 22.41
C VAL A 277 -6.22 6.27 21.16
N GLU A 278 -6.91 7.40 21.36
CA GLU A 278 -7.32 8.33 20.30
C GLU A 278 -6.68 9.72 20.47
N SER A 279 -7.10 10.70 19.66
CA SER A 279 -6.51 12.05 19.63
C SER A 279 -6.42 12.70 21.01
N SER A 280 -5.45 13.59 21.20
CA SER A 280 -5.31 14.33 22.46
C SER A 280 -6.54 15.18 22.78
N LEU A 281 -6.88 15.25 24.07
CA LEU A 281 -7.93 16.12 24.57
C LEU A 281 -7.41 17.56 24.72
N ARG A 282 -6.19 17.72 25.25
CA ARG A 282 -5.58 19.02 25.58
C ARG A 282 -4.16 19.16 25.06
N HIS A 283 -3.28 18.20 25.35
CA HIS A 283 -1.83 18.31 25.09
C HIS A 283 -1.37 17.30 24.02
N PRO A 284 -0.49 17.65 23.05
CA PRO A 284 0.20 18.92 22.84
C PRO A 284 -0.70 20.06 22.33
N TYR A 285 -1.84 19.71 21.75
CA TYR A 285 -2.99 20.58 21.45
C TYR A 285 -4.22 19.69 21.23
N PRO A 286 -5.46 20.20 21.37
CA PRO A 286 -6.66 19.39 21.15
C PRO A 286 -6.72 18.82 19.72
N GLY A 287 -6.99 17.52 19.61
CA GLY A 287 -7.20 16.85 18.32
C GLY A 287 -5.92 16.38 17.63
N TRP A 288 -4.75 16.51 18.27
CA TRP A 288 -3.53 15.94 17.71
C TRP A 288 -3.63 14.41 17.63
N ILE A 289 -3.37 13.88 16.44
CA ILE A 289 -3.41 12.46 16.12
C ILE A 289 -2.38 12.16 15.02
N ASP A 290 -1.58 11.09 15.16
CA ASP A 290 -0.58 10.70 14.15
C ASP A 290 -1.08 9.52 13.31
N GLY A 291 -1.63 9.81 12.12
CA GLY A 291 -2.21 8.82 11.23
C GLY A 291 -3.53 8.25 11.75
N PHE A 292 -4.15 7.35 10.97
CA PHE A 292 -5.45 6.78 11.33
C PHE A 292 -5.34 5.75 12.46
N LYS A 293 -6.21 5.88 13.44
CA LYS A 293 -6.36 5.01 14.61
C LYS A 293 -7.51 4.03 14.44
N MET A 294 -7.95 3.45 15.55
CA MET A 294 -8.91 2.37 15.56
C MET A 294 -10.27 2.89 15.06
N ALA A 295 -10.75 4.01 15.61
CA ALA A 295 -12.06 4.56 15.29
C ALA A 295 -12.11 5.34 13.96
N ASP A 296 -11.05 6.09 13.61
CA ASP A 296 -11.06 7.04 12.48
C ASP A 296 -11.56 6.45 11.15
N PRO A 297 -11.13 5.24 10.74
CA PRO A 297 -11.55 4.73 9.45
C PRO A 297 -13.05 4.39 9.43
N LEU A 298 -13.66 4.05 10.58
CA LEU A 298 -15.12 3.87 10.71
C LEU A 298 -15.84 5.22 10.65
N ILE A 299 -15.34 6.23 11.36
CA ILE A 299 -15.87 7.61 11.36
C ILE A 299 -15.86 8.17 9.93
N LEU A 300 -14.75 8.02 9.20
CA LEU A 300 -14.63 8.45 7.81
C LEU A 300 -15.51 7.65 6.85
N ALA A 301 -15.63 6.35 7.04
CA ALA A 301 -16.53 5.52 6.23
C ALA A 301 -17.99 5.95 6.40
N TYR A 302 -18.39 6.31 7.62
CA TYR A 302 -19.70 6.87 7.89
C TYR A 302 -19.87 8.23 7.20
N GLY A 303 -18.95 9.19 7.41
CA GLY A 303 -19.01 10.51 6.79
C GLY A 303 -19.04 10.49 5.26
N GLN A 304 -18.42 9.49 4.63
CA GLN A 304 -18.43 9.28 3.18
C GLN A 304 -19.68 8.54 2.67
N GLY A 305 -20.61 8.17 3.55
CA GLY A 305 -21.83 7.43 3.22
C GLY A 305 -21.58 5.97 2.82
N MET A 306 -20.42 5.41 3.17
CA MET A 306 -20.02 4.04 2.85
C MET A 306 -20.43 3.04 3.93
N LEU A 307 -20.52 3.47 5.19
CA LEU A 307 -20.93 2.62 6.30
C LEU A 307 -22.47 2.58 6.41
N ARG A 308 -23.05 1.38 6.27
CA ARG A 308 -24.50 1.17 6.38
C ARG A 308 -24.92 0.27 7.54
N ALA A 309 -24.01 -0.61 7.95
CA ALA A 309 -24.23 -1.51 9.05
C ALA A 309 -22.91 -1.78 9.76
N LEU A 310 -22.98 -1.97 11.07
CA LEU A 310 -21.84 -2.25 11.93
C LEU A 310 -22.19 -3.42 12.85
N ALA A 311 -21.23 -4.32 13.09
CA ALA A 311 -21.38 -5.37 14.08
C ALA A 311 -21.02 -4.82 15.47
N GLY A 312 -21.90 -5.01 16.45
CA GLY A 312 -21.62 -4.58 17.82
C GLY A 312 -22.85 -4.61 18.72
N ILE A 313 -22.60 -4.52 20.03
CA ILE A 313 -23.63 -4.49 21.07
C ILE A 313 -23.95 -3.00 21.38
N PRO A 314 -25.20 -2.53 21.27
CA PRO A 314 -25.53 -1.11 21.44
C PRO A 314 -25.09 -0.53 22.80
N ASP A 315 -25.26 -1.29 23.86
CA ASP A 315 -24.88 -0.97 25.24
C ASP A 315 -23.46 -1.43 25.61
N GLY A 316 -22.71 -2.00 24.66
CA GLY A 316 -21.30 -2.34 24.85
C GLY A 316 -20.45 -1.09 25.04
N ILE A 317 -19.53 -1.12 26.00
CA ILE A 317 -18.62 -0.01 26.29
C ILE A 317 -17.50 0.00 25.27
N VAL A 318 -17.34 1.13 24.58
CA VAL A 318 -16.21 1.38 23.69
C VAL A 318 -15.19 2.20 24.48
N ASP A 319 -14.20 1.49 25.02
CA ASP A 319 -13.24 2.10 25.95
C ASP A 319 -12.19 2.94 25.20
N ILE A 320 -12.52 4.21 24.98
CA ILE A 320 -11.66 5.21 24.34
C ILE A 320 -10.94 6.03 25.41
N ILE A 321 -9.68 6.37 25.16
CA ILE A 321 -8.90 7.25 26.01
C ILE A 321 -8.05 8.24 25.17
N PRO A 322 -8.06 9.54 25.47
CA PRO A 322 -7.16 10.51 24.86
C PRO A 322 -5.68 10.21 25.16
N VAL A 323 -4.81 10.37 24.15
CA VAL A 323 -3.37 10.06 24.26
C VAL A 323 -2.64 10.86 25.35
N ASP A 324 -3.07 12.08 25.66
CA ASP A 324 -2.47 12.89 26.72
C ASP A 324 -2.71 12.33 28.12
N LEU A 325 -3.88 11.78 28.40
CA LEU A 325 -4.13 11.10 29.67
C LEU A 325 -3.26 9.85 29.81
N VAL A 326 -3.03 9.13 28.70
CA VAL A 326 -2.11 7.99 28.66
C VAL A 326 -0.67 8.40 28.93
N VAL A 327 -0.20 9.48 28.29
CA VAL A 327 1.15 10.01 28.52
C VAL A 327 1.34 10.47 29.97
N ASN A 328 0.34 11.14 30.54
CA ASN A 328 0.37 11.56 31.94
C ASN A 328 0.45 10.36 32.89
N ALA A 329 -0.36 9.32 32.66
CA ALA A 329 -0.29 8.08 33.45
C ALA A 329 1.07 7.38 33.34
N LEU A 330 1.68 7.35 32.14
CA LEU A 330 3.02 6.77 31.94
C LEU A 330 4.11 7.53 32.70
N LEU A 331 4.06 8.87 32.67
CA LEU A 331 5.02 9.71 33.40
C LEU A 331 4.82 9.63 34.91
N ALA A 332 3.56 9.55 35.37
CA ALA A 332 3.21 9.36 36.76
C ALA A 332 3.72 8.01 37.30
N ALA A 333 3.49 6.93 36.53
CA ALA A 333 4.02 5.61 36.83
C ALA A 333 5.55 5.67 36.87
N ALA A 334 6.20 6.21 35.84
CA ALA A 334 7.66 6.38 35.79
C ALA A 334 8.26 7.09 37.02
N ALA A 335 7.55 8.10 37.55
CA ALA A 335 7.94 8.85 38.74
C ALA A 335 7.72 8.10 40.07
N THR A 336 6.90 7.04 40.08
CA THR A 336 6.44 6.34 41.29
C THR A 336 6.80 4.85 41.24
N PRO A 337 8.09 4.51 41.39
CA PRO A 337 8.54 3.12 41.30
C PRO A 337 7.95 2.26 42.44
N PRO A 338 7.40 1.08 42.13
CA PRO A 338 7.00 0.14 43.17
C PRO A 338 8.21 -0.59 43.76
N GLU A 339 7.99 -1.34 44.84
CA GLU A 339 9.02 -2.22 45.40
C GLU A 339 9.38 -3.35 44.41
N PRO A 340 10.68 -3.65 44.23
CA PRO A 340 11.11 -4.79 43.41
C PRO A 340 10.42 -6.10 43.84
N GLY A 341 10.00 -6.90 42.86
CA GLY A 341 9.24 -8.13 43.09
C GLY A 341 7.76 -7.94 43.42
N SER A 342 7.27 -6.70 43.51
CA SER A 342 5.85 -6.37 43.69
C SER A 342 5.36 -5.43 42.59
N PRO A 343 5.08 -5.93 41.38
CA PRO A 343 4.71 -5.07 40.26
C PRO A 343 3.44 -4.26 40.51
N ALA A 344 3.39 -3.02 40.00
CA ALA A 344 2.20 -2.18 39.99
C ALA A 344 1.47 -2.30 38.65
N TYR A 345 0.13 -2.20 38.67
CA TYR A 345 -0.72 -2.35 37.48
C TYR A 345 -1.66 -1.15 37.38
N TYR A 346 -1.84 -0.63 36.17
CA TYR A 346 -2.66 0.56 35.92
C TYR A 346 -3.51 0.37 34.67
N HIS A 347 -4.84 0.44 34.77
CA HIS A 347 -5.73 0.50 33.62
C HIS A 347 -6.01 1.95 33.26
N VAL A 348 -5.60 2.34 32.05
CA VAL A 348 -5.81 3.70 31.55
C VAL A 348 -6.93 3.66 30.52
N GLY A 349 -8.16 3.75 31.01
CA GLY A 349 -9.40 3.67 30.24
C GLY A 349 -10.50 4.55 30.82
N SER A 350 -11.57 4.73 30.06
CA SER A 350 -12.77 5.47 30.46
C SER A 350 -13.90 4.57 30.95
N GLY A 351 -13.88 3.28 30.61
CA GLY A 351 -15.05 2.40 30.77
C GLY A 351 -15.58 2.23 32.20
N ALA A 352 -14.73 2.30 33.23
CA ALA A 352 -15.18 2.14 34.62
C ALA A 352 -15.88 3.36 35.21
N ARG A 353 -15.41 4.57 34.88
CA ARG A 353 -15.87 5.81 35.54
C ARG A 353 -16.60 6.77 34.63
N ASN A 354 -16.36 6.71 33.32
CA ASN A 354 -16.99 7.56 32.32
C ASN A 354 -17.33 6.76 31.03
N PRO A 355 -18.23 5.75 31.14
CA PRO A 355 -18.48 4.80 30.05
C PRO A 355 -19.07 5.48 28.82
N LEU A 356 -18.47 5.22 27.65
CA LEU A 356 -19.03 5.53 26.34
C LEU A 356 -19.62 4.26 25.72
N THR A 357 -20.94 4.21 25.53
CA THR A 357 -21.57 3.08 24.84
C THR A 357 -21.41 3.19 23.32
N LEU A 358 -21.40 2.06 22.62
CA LEU A 358 -21.34 2.04 21.15
C LEU A 358 -22.48 2.83 20.52
N GLN A 359 -23.70 2.71 21.06
CA GLN A 359 -24.85 3.47 20.62
C GLN A 359 -24.61 4.98 20.77
N ARG A 360 -24.08 5.43 21.92
CA ARG A 360 -23.81 6.84 22.16
C ARG A 360 -22.69 7.38 21.27
N LEU A 361 -21.64 6.58 21.03
CA LEU A 361 -20.58 6.91 20.08
C LEU A 361 -21.15 7.13 18.68
N ILE A 362 -22.02 6.22 18.21
CA ILE A 362 -22.67 6.36 16.90
C ILE A 362 -23.45 7.67 16.87
N GLU A 363 -24.35 7.92 17.83
CA GLU A 363 -25.14 9.15 17.90
C GLU A 363 -24.29 10.42 17.80
N LEU A 364 -23.21 10.52 18.59
CA LEU A 364 -22.31 11.68 18.57
C LEU A 364 -21.62 11.87 17.21
N VAL A 365 -21.23 10.78 16.55
CA VAL A 365 -20.67 10.83 15.19
C VAL A 365 -21.74 11.22 14.17
N GLN A 366 -22.98 10.75 14.31
CA GLN A 366 -24.10 11.13 13.46
C GLN A 366 -24.40 12.63 13.60
N GLU A 367 -24.57 13.12 14.82
CA GLU A 367 -24.76 14.53 15.16
C GLU A 367 -23.67 15.40 14.51
N TYR A 368 -22.40 15.00 14.62
CA TYR A 368 -21.28 15.73 14.01
C TYR A 368 -21.42 15.87 12.49
N PHE A 369 -21.72 14.78 11.77
CA PHE A 369 -21.81 14.83 10.30
C PHE A 369 -23.12 15.42 9.78
N ASP A 370 -24.17 15.46 10.59
CA ASP A 370 -25.40 16.19 10.27
C ASP A 370 -25.15 17.70 10.28
N GLU A 371 -24.38 18.19 11.26
CA GLU A 371 -23.95 19.59 11.33
C GLU A 371 -22.83 19.91 10.32
N HIS A 372 -21.91 18.97 10.12
CA HIS A 372 -20.72 19.14 9.31
C HIS A 372 -20.66 18.04 8.22
N PRO A 373 -21.49 18.06 7.17
CA PRO A 373 -21.42 17.04 6.13
C PRO A 373 -20.12 17.15 5.31
N LEU A 374 -19.57 16.02 4.84
CA LEU A 374 -18.38 16.03 3.98
C LEU A 374 -18.72 16.48 2.55
N PRO A 375 -17.78 17.11 1.82
CA PRO A 375 -18.02 17.46 0.42
C PRO A 375 -18.20 16.21 -0.46
N GLY A 376 -19.10 16.30 -1.44
CA GLY A 376 -19.33 15.24 -2.43
C GLY A 376 -18.08 14.93 -3.25
N THR A 377 -17.93 13.67 -3.67
CA THR A 377 -16.76 13.18 -4.43
C THR A 377 -16.59 13.81 -5.82
N ASP A 378 -17.63 14.44 -6.33
CA ASP A 378 -17.69 15.19 -7.60
C ASP A 378 -17.57 16.71 -7.38
N GLY A 379 -17.31 17.15 -6.14
CA GLY A 379 -17.26 18.55 -5.76
C GLY A 379 -18.63 19.23 -5.74
N ARG A 380 -19.73 18.48 -5.86
CA ARG A 380 -21.10 19.03 -5.88
C ARG A 380 -21.88 18.56 -4.65
N GLY A 381 -22.33 19.52 -3.85
CA GLY A 381 -23.15 19.26 -2.66
C GLY A 381 -22.40 18.56 -1.53
N ALA A 382 -23.14 18.29 -0.46
CA ALA A 382 -22.61 17.62 0.72
C ALA A 382 -23.16 16.19 0.80
N ILE A 383 -22.32 15.25 1.24
CA ILE A 383 -22.72 13.87 1.50
C ILE A 383 -23.60 13.88 2.75
N ARG A 384 -24.79 13.29 2.64
CA ARG A 384 -25.63 12.98 3.80
C ARG A 384 -25.53 11.49 4.09
N PRO A 385 -24.79 11.09 5.13
CA PRO A 385 -24.76 9.71 5.58
C PRO A 385 -26.17 9.20 5.90
N ARG A 386 -26.37 7.89 5.86
CA ARG A 386 -27.59 7.25 6.33
C ARG A 386 -27.35 6.63 7.70
N ASP A 387 -28.41 6.41 8.45
CA ASP A 387 -28.33 5.72 9.74
C ASP A 387 -27.63 4.36 9.63
N VAL A 388 -26.74 4.13 10.60
CA VAL A 388 -26.01 2.86 10.71
C VAL A 388 -26.87 1.85 11.44
N THR A 389 -27.16 0.72 10.80
CA THR A 389 -27.86 -0.37 11.46
C THR A 389 -26.88 -1.24 12.25
N LEU A 390 -27.06 -1.36 13.56
CA LEU A 390 -26.33 -2.33 14.38
C LEU A 390 -26.83 -3.74 14.10
N LEU A 391 -25.89 -4.65 13.81
CA LEU A 391 -26.16 -6.06 13.52
C LEU A 391 -25.45 -6.95 14.54
N SER A 392 -26.10 -8.06 14.91
CA SER A 392 -25.39 -9.17 15.56
C SER A 392 -24.28 -9.70 14.64
N GLU A 393 -23.14 -10.13 15.20
CA GLU A 393 -21.99 -10.61 14.42
C GLU A 393 -22.36 -11.65 13.35
N GLY A 394 -23.14 -12.67 13.70
CA GLY A 394 -23.52 -13.74 12.75
C GLY A 394 -24.36 -13.25 11.57
N ARG A 395 -25.19 -12.21 11.75
CA ARG A 395 -25.99 -11.62 10.66
C ARG A 395 -25.11 -10.76 9.74
N ALA A 396 -24.18 -9.98 10.31
CA ALA A 396 -23.21 -9.21 9.54
C ALA A 396 -22.36 -10.12 8.64
N ASP A 397 -21.93 -11.27 9.16
CA ASP A 397 -21.16 -12.26 8.39
C ASP A 397 -21.89 -12.88 7.23
N LYS A 398 -23.12 -13.31 7.47
CA LYS A 398 -23.94 -13.90 6.42
C LYS A 398 -24.18 -12.90 5.28
N MET A 399 -24.41 -11.63 5.63
CA MET A 399 -24.59 -10.55 4.66
C MET A 399 -23.31 -10.31 3.85
N LEU A 400 -22.16 -10.14 4.51
CA LEU A 400 -20.87 -9.91 3.84
C LEU A 400 -20.47 -11.08 2.93
N GLY A 401 -20.58 -12.32 3.43
CA GLY A 401 -20.24 -13.50 2.63
C GLY A 401 -21.17 -13.72 1.43
N THR A 402 -22.40 -13.20 1.47
CA THR A 402 -23.31 -13.21 0.30
C THR A 402 -22.90 -12.15 -0.72
N ALA A 403 -22.52 -10.95 -0.25
CA ALA A 403 -22.05 -9.87 -1.11
C ALA A 403 -20.73 -10.22 -1.82
N GLU A 404 -19.77 -10.83 -1.11
CA GLU A 404 -18.49 -11.28 -1.69
C GLU A 404 -18.70 -12.30 -2.81
N ARG A 405 -19.54 -13.32 -2.59
CA ARG A 405 -19.88 -14.31 -3.61
C ARG A 405 -20.53 -13.69 -4.84
N ALA A 406 -21.39 -12.70 -4.66
CA ALA A 406 -22.01 -11.97 -5.75
C ALA A 406 -20.97 -11.14 -6.55
N MET A 407 -20.03 -10.48 -5.86
CA MET A 407 -18.95 -9.72 -6.49
C MET A 407 -18.00 -10.62 -7.30
N ASP A 408 -17.60 -11.77 -6.76
CA ASP A 408 -16.75 -12.73 -7.46
C ASP A 408 -17.42 -13.27 -8.74
N PHE A 409 -18.72 -13.53 -8.67
CA PHE A 409 -19.50 -13.94 -9.84
C PHE A 409 -19.54 -12.83 -10.90
N ALA A 410 -19.82 -11.60 -10.49
CA ALA A 410 -19.91 -10.46 -11.40
C ALA A 410 -18.54 -10.10 -12.03
N GLU A 411 -17.43 -10.24 -11.30
CA GLU A 411 -16.08 -10.05 -11.84
C GLU A 411 -15.76 -11.10 -12.91
N LYS A 412 -16.09 -12.37 -12.66
CA LYS A 412 -15.90 -13.46 -13.65
C LYS A 412 -16.72 -13.21 -14.91
N ALA A 413 -17.95 -12.73 -14.79
CA ALA A 413 -18.80 -12.40 -15.93
C ALA A 413 -18.24 -11.22 -16.75
N LEU A 414 -17.72 -10.18 -16.10
CA LEU A 414 -17.13 -9.01 -16.76
C LEU A 414 -15.85 -9.33 -17.55
N LEU A 415 -15.09 -10.34 -17.14
CA LEU A 415 -13.91 -10.81 -17.86
C LEU A 415 -14.24 -11.54 -19.18
N MET A 416 -15.50 -11.95 -19.38
CA MET A 416 -15.97 -12.60 -20.61
C MET A 416 -16.56 -11.61 -21.64
N LEU A 417 -16.70 -10.33 -21.29
CA LEU A 417 -17.29 -9.31 -22.15
C LEU A 417 -16.23 -8.54 -22.97
N PRO A 418 -16.53 -8.14 -24.21
CA PRO A 418 -15.62 -7.36 -25.05
C PRO A 418 -15.35 -5.95 -24.47
N SER A 419 -14.13 -5.46 -24.73
CA SER A 419 -13.65 -4.14 -24.29
C SER A 419 -14.40 -3.02 -25.02
N GLY A 420 -15.09 -2.15 -24.28
CA GLY A 420 -15.77 -0.96 -24.82
C GLY A 420 -16.15 0.00 -23.70
N ASP A 421 -16.67 1.18 -24.04
CA ASP A 421 -16.88 2.24 -23.03
C ASP A 421 -17.94 1.88 -21.98
N ARG A 422 -18.96 1.10 -22.37
CA ARG A 422 -19.98 0.57 -21.44
C ARG A 422 -19.38 -0.45 -20.46
N THR A 423 -18.55 -1.36 -20.94
CA THR A 423 -17.90 -2.37 -20.09
C THR A 423 -16.85 -1.74 -19.18
N ARG A 424 -16.12 -0.72 -19.63
CA ARG A 424 -15.25 0.13 -18.78
C ARG A 424 -16.03 0.82 -17.65
N GLY A 425 -17.23 1.34 -17.94
CA GLY A 425 -18.13 1.93 -16.94
C GLY A 425 -18.60 0.92 -15.88
N TRP A 426 -19.00 -0.28 -16.28
CA TRP A 426 -19.38 -1.36 -15.36
C TRP A 426 -18.21 -1.86 -14.53
N GLN A 427 -17.03 -2.02 -15.12
CA GLN A 427 -15.79 -2.37 -14.41
C GLN A 427 -15.48 -1.35 -13.31
N ARG A 428 -15.62 -0.05 -13.59
CA ARG A 428 -15.42 1.02 -12.60
C ARG A 428 -16.39 0.90 -11.42
N ASN A 429 -17.66 0.64 -11.69
CA ASN A 429 -18.67 0.48 -10.64
C ASN A 429 -18.46 -0.79 -9.81
N LEU A 430 -18.16 -1.92 -10.46
CA LEU A 430 -17.86 -3.18 -9.77
C LEU A 430 -16.62 -3.05 -8.89
N TYR A 431 -15.57 -2.39 -9.39
CA TYR A 431 -14.36 -2.14 -8.62
C TYR A 431 -14.66 -1.28 -7.37
N LYS A 432 -15.53 -0.27 -7.50
CA LYS A 432 -15.98 0.56 -6.37
C LYS A 432 -16.74 -0.26 -5.33
N GLN A 433 -17.73 -1.06 -5.75
CA GLN A 433 -18.53 -1.90 -4.84
C GLN A 433 -17.68 -2.99 -4.18
N GLY A 434 -16.82 -3.67 -4.94
CA GLY A 434 -15.91 -4.69 -4.39
C GLY A 434 -14.93 -4.10 -3.37
N ARG A 435 -14.51 -2.84 -3.57
CA ARG A 435 -13.71 -2.12 -2.57
C ARG A 435 -14.50 -1.87 -1.29
N GLU A 436 -15.76 -1.45 -1.37
CA GLU A 436 -16.64 -1.25 -0.21
C GLU A 436 -16.87 -2.55 0.57
N VAL A 437 -17.18 -3.66 -0.10
CA VAL A 437 -17.40 -4.96 0.56
C VAL A 437 -16.14 -5.45 1.27
N ARG A 438 -14.97 -5.39 0.62
CA ARG A 438 -13.69 -5.76 1.25
C ARG A 438 -13.34 -4.87 2.43
N MET A 439 -13.69 -3.59 2.35
CA MET A 439 -13.50 -2.64 3.43
C MET A 439 -14.35 -3.05 4.65
N LEU A 440 -15.65 -3.32 4.46
CA LEU A 440 -16.55 -3.78 5.53
C LEU A 440 -16.15 -5.13 6.13
N ARG A 441 -15.67 -6.08 5.31
CA ARG A 441 -15.10 -7.36 5.75
C ARG A 441 -13.91 -7.14 6.69
N ARG A 442 -12.98 -6.29 6.26
CA ARG A 442 -11.80 -5.91 7.06
C ARG A 442 -12.22 -5.23 8.36
N TYR A 443 -13.23 -4.35 8.34
CA TYR A 443 -13.75 -3.74 9.56
C TYR A 443 -14.31 -4.78 10.53
N ARG A 444 -15.20 -5.68 10.07
CA ARG A 444 -15.73 -6.75 10.93
C ARG A 444 -14.59 -7.54 11.55
N ASP A 445 -13.62 -7.97 10.74
CA ASP A 445 -12.55 -8.87 11.20
C ASP A 445 -11.66 -8.22 12.25
N LEU A 446 -11.43 -6.90 12.15
CA LEU A 446 -10.61 -6.15 13.09
C LEU A 446 -11.37 -5.71 14.34
N TYR A 447 -12.64 -5.32 14.21
CA TYR A 447 -13.35 -4.57 15.26
C TYR A 447 -14.47 -5.35 15.95
N GLY A 448 -14.91 -6.49 15.40
CA GLY A 448 -16.03 -7.27 15.95
C GLY A 448 -15.83 -7.68 17.41
N ALA A 449 -14.64 -8.21 17.73
CA ALA A 449 -14.32 -8.67 19.08
C ALA A 449 -14.28 -7.54 20.12
N TYR A 450 -13.92 -6.32 19.70
CA TYR A 450 -13.80 -5.14 20.58
C TYR A 450 -15.15 -4.45 20.79
N GLY A 451 -16.04 -4.46 19.79
CA GLY A 451 -17.40 -3.91 19.89
C GLY A 451 -18.42 -4.83 20.58
N ALA A 452 -18.00 -6.04 20.96
CA ALA A 452 -18.81 -7.02 21.67
C ALA A 452 -18.29 -7.35 23.08
N ALA A 453 -17.26 -6.61 23.55
CA ALA A 453 -16.65 -6.83 24.85
C ALA A 453 -17.55 -6.30 25.99
N GLU A 454 -18.05 -7.20 26.83
CA GLU A 454 -18.77 -6.88 28.07
C GLU A 454 -17.78 -6.79 29.25
N VAL A 455 -16.77 -5.93 29.11
CA VAL A 455 -15.67 -5.80 30.07
C VAL A 455 -15.61 -4.39 30.62
N VAL A 456 -15.44 -4.28 31.93
CA VAL A 456 -15.18 -3.02 32.63
C VAL A 456 -13.81 -3.12 33.28
N TYR A 457 -12.87 -2.27 32.86
CA TYR A 457 -11.53 -2.24 33.44
C TYR A 457 -11.52 -1.29 34.64
N ALA A 458 -11.45 -1.84 35.86
CA ALA A 458 -11.35 -1.03 37.07
C ALA A 458 -10.06 -0.21 37.05
N ASP A 459 -10.11 1.03 37.52
CA ASP A 459 -9.04 2.04 37.43
C ASP A 459 -8.66 2.64 38.79
N SER A 460 -8.98 1.96 39.89
CA SER A 460 -8.76 2.45 41.26
C SER A 460 -7.30 2.82 41.57
N ALA A 461 -6.33 2.02 41.12
CA ALA A 461 -4.90 2.28 41.27
C ALA A 461 -4.44 3.41 40.36
N THR A 462 -4.99 3.49 39.14
CA THR A 462 -4.75 4.63 38.24
C THR A 462 -5.29 5.94 38.81
N LEU A 463 -6.45 5.93 39.47
CA LEU A 463 -6.99 7.09 40.17
C LEU A 463 -6.16 7.47 41.41
N ALA A 464 -5.67 6.48 42.15
CA ALA A 464 -4.75 6.75 43.26
C ALA A 464 -3.43 7.38 42.76
N LEU A 465 -2.97 6.97 41.57
CA LEU A 465 -1.83 7.56 40.89
C LEU A 465 -2.14 9.00 40.44
N ASP A 466 -3.32 9.25 39.86
CA ASP A 466 -3.79 10.57 39.45
C ASP A 466 -3.84 11.58 40.60
N ALA A 467 -4.32 11.16 41.77
CA ALA A 467 -4.39 12.01 42.96
C ALA A 467 -3.02 12.51 43.46
N SER A 468 -1.92 11.91 42.99
CA SER A 468 -0.56 12.38 43.27
C SER A 468 -0.05 13.44 42.27
N LEU A 469 -0.82 13.72 41.22
CA LEU A 469 -0.48 14.63 40.13
C LEU A 469 -1.12 16.01 40.35
N PRO A 470 -0.51 17.10 39.86
CA PRO A 470 -1.17 18.39 39.79
C PRO A 470 -2.30 18.37 38.75
N ASP A 471 -3.27 19.27 38.90
CA ASP A 471 -4.47 19.36 38.05
C ASP A 471 -4.19 19.47 36.53
N ASP A 472 -3.04 20.02 36.14
CA ASP A 472 -2.63 20.19 34.73
C ASP A 472 -1.91 18.96 34.13
N ALA A 473 -1.65 17.94 34.94
CA ALA A 473 -1.01 16.69 34.55
C ALA A 473 -1.83 15.45 34.91
N GLY A 474 -3.12 15.60 35.21
CA GLY A 474 -4.01 14.49 35.53
C GLY A 474 -4.18 13.49 34.38
N CYS A 475 -4.46 12.24 34.74
CA CYS A 475 -4.85 11.14 33.86
C CYS A 475 -6.28 10.64 34.14
N ASP A 476 -7.06 11.28 35.02
CA ASP A 476 -8.47 10.93 35.28
C ASP A 476 -9.35 11.03 34.02
N SER A 477 -9.94 9.91 33.59
CA SER A 477 -10.85 9.84 32.44
C SER A 477 -12.24 10.45 32.68
N ALA A 478 -12.62 10.75 33.93
CA ALA A 478 -13.87 11.43 34.27
C ALA A 478 -13.92 12.88 33.76
N VAL A 479 -12.78 13.47 33.38
CA VAL A 479 -12.70 14.83 32.82
C VAL A 479 -13.19 14.91 31.37
N ILE A 480 -13.43 13.77 30.71
CA ILE A 480 -13.81 13.72 29.30
C ILE A 480 -15.30 14.06 29.18
N ASP A 481 -15.60 15.22 28.61
CA ASP A 481 -16.91 15.49 28.04
C ASP A 481 -16.99 14.82 26.66
N TRP A 482 -17.74 13.73 26.55
CA TRP A 482 -17.84 12.96 25.32
C TRP A 482 -18.41 13.74 24.14
N ALA A 483 -19.35 14.66 24.38
CA ALA A 483 -19.95 15.44 23.31
C ALA A 483 -18.91 16.41 22.73
N TYR A 484 -18.23 17.15 23.60
CA TYR A 484 -17.14 18.04 23.20
C TYR A 484 -15.99 17.27 22.56
N TYR A 485 -15.49 16.22 23.21
CA TYR A 485 -14.34 15.48 22.72
C TYR A 485 -14.59 14.81 21.37
N LEU A 486 -15.72 14.11 21.19
CA LEU A 486 -15.96 13.41 19.93
C LEU A 486 -16.30 14.37 18.79
N ARG A 487 -17.14 15.39 19.04
CA ARG A 487 -17.62 16.29 17.98
C ARG A 487 -16.59 17.37 17.64
N ASP A 488 -16.16 18.12 18.64
CA ASP A 488 -15.39 19.36 18.45
C ASP A 488 -13.88 19.11 18.38
N VAL A 489 -13.40 18.01 18.97
CA VAL A 489 -11.96 17.68 19.00
C VAL A 489 -11.62 16.57 18.00
N HIS A 490 -12.11 15.35 18.24
CA HIS A 490 -11.67 14.15 17.52
C HIS A 490 -12.22 14.10 16.08
N CYS A 491 -13.54 14.16 15.88
CA CYS A 491 -14.13 14.12 14.53
C CYS A 491 -13.70 15.33 13.69
N ALA A 492 -13.59 16.52 14.31
CA ALA A 492 -13.05 17.71 13.67
C ALA A 492 -11.63 17.46 13.13
N ALA A 493 -10.72 16.93 13.95
CA ALA A 493 -9.35 16.62 13.56
C ALA A 493 -9.27 15.56 12.46
N VAL A 494 -9.99 14.44 12.62
CA VAL A 494 -9.99 13.31 11.66
C VAL A 494 -10.52 13.72 10.28
N THR A 495 -11.47 14.65 10.23
CA THR A 495 -12.08 15.10 8.98
C THR A 495 -11.43 16.33 8.35
N ALA A 496 -10.52 17.03 9.06
CA ALA A 496 -9.88 18.25 8.58
C ALA A 496 -9.24 18.08 7.18
N ALA A 497 -8.48 17.00 6.98
CA ALA A 497 -7.84 16.68 5.70
C ALA A 497 -8.83 16.49 4.54
N PHE A 498 -10.04 16.00 4.81
CA PHE A 498 -11.09 15.78 3.80
C PHE A 498 -11.87 17.04 3.47
N ARG A 499 -11.77 18.08 4.29
CA ARG A 499 -12.47 19.37 4.11
C ARG A 499 -11.60 20.44 3.45
N GLY A 500 -10.32 20.14 3.18
CA GLY A 500 -9.37 21.13 2.71
C GLY A 500 -9.06 22.21 3.76
N VAL A 501 -9.45 21.97 5.02
CA VAL A 501 -9.03 22.79 6.16
C VAL A 501 -7.62 22.33 6.50
N PRO A 502 -6.59 23.18 6.32
CA PRO A 502 -5.25 22.82 6.74
C PRO A 502 -5.25 22.58 8.26
N PRO A 503 -4.51 21.59 8.77
CA PRO A 503 -4.27 21.49 10.22
C PRO A 503 -3.75 22.83 10.76
N PRO A 504 -3.99 23.17 12.04
CA PRO A 504 -3.47 24.41 12.61
C PRO A 504 -1.94 24.47 12.41
N VAL A 505 -1.57 25.44 11.57
CA VAL A 505 -0.25 25.94 11.15
C VAL A 505 0.69 25.02 10.36
N ARG A 506 0.74 25.32 9.06
CA ARG A 506 1.92 25.95 8.44
C ARG A 506 1.43 26.86 7.32
N GLU A 507 1.92 28.10 7.24
CA GLU A 507 1.98 28.78 5.95
C GLU A 507 2.65 27.80 4.97
N PRO A 508 1.99 27.47 3.85
CA PRO A 508 2.58 26.57 2.90
C PRO A 508 3.88 27.21 2.41
N LYS A 509 5.02 26.51 2.55
CA LYS A 509 6.05 26.64 1.51
C LYS A 509 5.31 26.60 0.18
N PRO A 510 5.55 27.53 -0.76
CA PRO A 510 4.67 27.73 -1.90
C PRO A 510 4.43 26.43 -2.64
N ILE A 511 3.33 25.76 -2.28
CA ILE A 511 2.74 24.72 -3.08
C ILE A 511 1.92 25.54 -4.05
N LEU A 512 2.37 25.55 -5.30
CA LEU A 512 1.61 26.02 -6.43
C LEU A 512 0.26 25.28 -6.43
N THR A 513 -0.74 25.82 -5.73
CA THR A 513 -2.13 25.45 -5.90
C THR A 513 -2.61 26.05 -7.21
N ALA A 514 -2.22 25.40 -8.31
CA ALA A 514 -3.02 25.46 -9.51
C ALA A 514 -4.24 24.58 -9.25
N GLY A 515 -5.42 25.19 -9.11
CA GLY A 515 -6.69 24.47 -9.17
C GLY A 515 -6.65 23.54 -10.38
N ARG A 516 -6.97 22.25 -10.17
CA ARG A 516 -6.67 21.14 -11.09
C ARG A 516 -6.73 21.58 -12.56
N PRO A 517 -5.58 21.92 -13.17
CA PRO A 517 -5.53 22.20 -14.58
C PRO A 517 -5.70 20.85 -15.27
N ALA A 518 -6.09 20.84 -16.55
CA ALA A 518 -5.76 19.71 -17.41
C ALA A 518 -4.29 19.31 -17.13
N PRO A 519 -3.95 18.00 -17.04
CA PRO A 519 -2.60 17.58 -16.68
C PRO A 519 -1.58 18.45 -17.44
N PRO A 520 -0.62 19.10 -16.74
CA PRO A 520 0.27 20.04 -17.40
C PRO A 520 0.91 19.35 -18.59
N PRO A 521 1.11 20.05 -19.72
CA PRO A 521 1.76 19.46 -20.87
C PRO A 521 3.08 18.85 -20.39
N ILE A 522 3.29 17.56 -20.66
CA ILE A 522 4.56 16.89 -20.34
C ILE A 522 5.68 17.75 -20.96
N VAL A 523 6.46 18.39 -20.10
CA VAL A 523 7.67 19.12 -20.48
C VAL A 523 8.80 18.11 -20.42
N PHE A 524 9.50 17.95 -21.53
CA PHE A 524 10.66 17.08 -21.62
C PHE A 524 11.89 17.90 -21.25
N GLU A 525 12.71 17.41 -20.33
CA GLU A 525 14.01 18.00 -20.03
C GLU A 525 14.95 17.78 -21.22
N GLU A 526 15.68 18.81 -21.63
CA GLU A 526 16.64 18.66 -22.73
C GLU A 526 17.84 17.83 -22.28
N ARG A 527 17.86 16.55 -22.69
CA ARG A 527 18.88 15.57 -22.31
C ARG A 527 19.18 14.66 -23.50
N ALA A 528 20.47 14.48 -23.78
CA ALA A 528 20.96 13.63 -24.86
C ALA A 528 21.24 12.18 -24.41
N ASP A 529 21.30 11.95 -23.11
CA ASP A 529 21.54 10.65 -22.48
C ASP A 529 20.26 9.87 -22.20
N VAL A 530 19.08 10.38 -22.59
CA VAL A 530 17.79 9.72 -22.37
C VAL A 530 17.15 9.27 -23.69
N ALA A 531 16.30 8.25 -23.61
CA ALA A 531 15.60 7.69 -24.77
C ALA A 531 14.07 7.73 -24.61
N ALA A 532 13.38 7.64 -25.74
CA ALA A 532 11.94 7.42 -25.81
C ALA A 532 11.66 6.18 -26.66
N VAL A 533 11.25 5.10 -26.00
CA VAL A 533 10.99 3.79 -26.60
C VAL A 533 9.50 3.65 -26.91
N PHE A 534 9.16 3.35 -28.16
CA PHE A 534 7.77 3.21 -28.60
C PHE A 534 7.48 1.81 -29.10
N ASP A 535 6.40 1.19 -28.60
CA ASP A 535 5.80 0.05 -29.28
C ASP A 535 5.11 0.48 -30.59
N LEU A 536 5.03 -0.44 -31.55
CA LEU A 536 4.43 -0.23 -32.85
C LEU A 536 2.91 -0.50 -32.84
N ASP A 537 2.54 -1.75 -32.55
CA ASP A 537 1.16 -2.24 -32.62
C ASP A 537 0.36 -1.60 -31.49
N GLY A 538 -0.83 -1.04 -31.77
CA GLY A 538 -1.73 -0.40 -30.78
C GLY A 538 -1.24 0.93 -30.20
N THR A 539 0.09 1.12 -30.14
CA THR A 539 0.76 2.33 -29.67
C THR A 539 1.01 3.32 -30.81
N ILE A 540 1.81 3.04 -31.84
CA ILE A 540 2.00 3.98 -32.97
C ILE A 540 0.92 3.81 -34.03
N VAL A 541 0.52 2.58 -34.33
CA VAL A 541 -0.44 2.23 -35.39
C VAL A 541 -1.66 1.53 -34.78
N ALA A 542 -2.87 1.89 -35.21
CA ALA A 542 -4.11 1.35 -34.65
C ALA A 542 -4.42 -0.14 -34.97
N SER A 543 -3.50 -0.91 -35.57
CA SER A 543 -3.71 -2.31 -35.98
C SER A 543 -2.44 -3.15 -35.87
N ASP A 544 -2.57 -4.47 -35.64
CA ASP A 544 -1.46 -5.43 -35.63
C ASP A 544 -0.81 -5.59 -37.02
N VAL A 545 0.52 -5.73 -37.07
CA VAL A 545 1.32 -5.96 -38.30
C VAL A 545 0.83 -7.14 -39.15
N VAL A 546 0.21 -8.15 -38.54
CA VAL A 546 -0.40 -9.29 -39.26
C VAL A 546 -1.56 -8.82 -40.15
N GLU A 547 -2.35 -7.86 -39.67
CA GLU A 547 -3.43 -7.23 -40.43
C GLU A 547 -2.84 -6.41 -41.59
N ALA A 548 -1.78 -5.63 -41.34
CA ALA A 548 -1.09 -4.85 -42.37
C ALA A 548 -0.50 -5.73 -43.49
N HIS A 549 0.04 -6.91 -43.14
CA HIS A 549 0.52 -7.88 -44.12
C HIS A 549 -0.62 -8.53 -44.93
N LEU A 550 -1.74 -8.85 -44.29
CA LEU A 550 -2.95 -9.34 -44.95
C LEU A 550 -3.53 -8.30 -45.93
N TRP A 551 -3.54 -7.02 -45.54
CA TRP A 551 -3.99 -5.91 -46.37
C TRP A 551 -3.06 -5.62 -47.54
N ALA A 552 -1.74 -5.73 -47.36
CA ALA A 552 -0.77 -5.56 -48.45
C ALA A 552 -0.95 -6.61 -49.56
N ARG A 553 -1.33 -7.85 -49.21
CA ARG A 553 -1.69 -8.88 -50.21
C ARG A 553 -3.04 -8.65 -50.88
N LEU A 554 -4.01 -8.06 -50.17
CA LEU A 554 -5.34 -7.76 -50.70
C LEU A 554 -5.31 -6.65 -51.76
N LEU A 555 -4.35 -5.72 -51.66
CA LEU A 555 -4.19 -4.60 -52.58
C LEU A 555 -3.63 -4.97 -53.97
N ASP A 556 -3.11 -6.19 -54.16
CA ASP A 556 -2.54 -6.68 -55.43
C ASP A 556 -3.42 -7.72 -56.17
N ALA A 557 -4.56 -8.13 -55.60
CA ALA A 557 -5.46 -9.10 -56.24
C ALA A 557 -6.71 -8.42 -56.82
N PRO A 558 -7.04 -8.60 -58.12
CA PRO A 558 -8.35 -8.18 -58.63
C PRO A 558 -9.45 -8.87 -57.81
N LEU A 559 -10.54 -8.15 -57.50
CA LEU A 559 -11.66 -8.61 -56.64
C LEU A 559 -12.18 -10.03 -56.95
N LYS A 560 -11.99 -10.51 -58.20
CA LYS A 560 -12.38 -11.84 -58.66
C LYS A 560 -11.44 -12.98 -58.22
N ALA A 561 -10.18 -12.70 -57.90
CA ALA A 561 -9.18 -13.68 -57.44
C ALA A 561 -9.15 -13.85 -55.92
N TRP A 562 -9.81 -12.94 -55.18
CA TRP A 562 -9.86 -12.95 -53.72
C TRP A 562 -10.22 -14.31 -53.12
N PRO A 563 -11.21 -15.09 -53.61
CA PRO A 563 -11.56 -16.37 -53.00
C PRO A 563 -10.42 -17.40 -53.03
N GLN A 564 -9.65 -17.45 -54.11
CA GLN A 564 -8.55 -18.42 -54.27
C GLN A 564 -7.30 -18.02 -53.47
N THR A 565 -7.02 -16.72 -53.36
CA THR A 565 -5.91 -16.19 -52.57
C THR A 565 -6.21 -16.18 -51.06
N MET A 566 -7.49 -16.00 -50.68
CA MET A 566 -7.94 -15.90 -49.29
C MET A 566 -8.14 -17.25 -48.60
N LEU A 567 -8.58 -18.29 -49.32
CA LEU A 567 -8.98 -19.57 -48.72
C LEU A 567 -7.85 -20.31 -47.95
N PRO A 568 -6.58 -20.35 -48.41
CA PRO A 568 -5.48 -20.97 -47.67
C PRO A 568 -5.07 -20.17 -46.41
N VAL A 569 -5.18 -18.84 -46.48
CA VAL A 569 -4.85 -17.93 -45.37
C VAL A 569 -5.94 -18.01 -44.30
N LEU A 570 -7.22 -17.90 -44.67
CA LEU A 570 -8.36 -18.04 -43.75
C LEU A 570 -8.42 -19.41 -43.09
N ARG A 571 -8.08 -20.50 -43.79
CA ARG A 571 -7.98 -21.85 -43.20
C ARG A 571 -6.86 -21.96 -42.17
N SER A 572 -5.83 -21.13 -42.26
CA SER A 572 -4.72 -21.11 -41.31
C SER A 572 -4.90 -20.10 -40.17
N VAL A 573 -5.86 -19.16 -40.26
CA VAL A 573 -6.20 -18.19 -39.19
C VAL A 573 -6.53 -18.85 -37.85
N PRO A 574 -7.38 -19.88 -37.74
CA PRO A 574 -7.64 -20.53 -36.45
C PRO A 574 -6.40 -21.18 -35.83
N ARG A 575 -5.49 -21.69 -36.68
CA ARG A 575 -4.20 -22.26 -36.26
C ARG A 575 -3.25 -21.15 -35.81
N TYR A 576 -3.18 -20.03 -36.53
CA TYR A 576 -2.38 -18.87 -36.16
C TYR A 576 -2.83 -18.25 -34.84
N LEU A 577 -4.12 -18.03 -34.64
CA LEU A 577 -4.66 -17.51 -33.38
C LEU A 577 -4.36 -18.46 -32.21
N ARG A 578 -4.41 -19.78 -32.44
CA ARG A 578 -4.11 -20.79 -31.41
C ARG A 578 -2.61 -20.85 -31.08
N THR A 579 -1.73 -20.71 -32.07
CA THR A 579 -0.27 -20.68 -31.89
C THR A 579 0.17 -19.35 -31.27
N GLU A 580 -0.38 -18.22 -31.70
CA GLU A 580 -0.11 -16.88 -31.15
C GLU A 580 -0.48 -16.80 -29.66
N HIS A 581 -1.59 -17.43 -29.25
CA HIS A 581 -1.96 -17.54 -27.84
C HIS A 581 -1.05 -18.46 -27.01
N ARG A 582 -0.28 -19.36 -27.64
CA ARG A 582 0.57 -20.36 -26.97
C ARG A 582 2.05 -19.94 -26.94
N ASP A 583 2.59 -19.49 -28.05
CA ASP A 583 3.97 -19.01 -28.23
C ASP A 583 4.07 -18.09 -29.47
N ARG A 584 4.15 -16.77 -29.25
CA ARG A 584 4.28 -15.77 -30.33
C ARG A 584 5.61 -15.92 -31.11
N GLY A 585 6.63 -16.55 -30.52
CA GLY A 585 7.91 -16.82 -31.18
C GLY A 585 7.87 -18.02 -32.12
N GLU A 586 7.12 -19.06 -31.77
CA GLU A 586 6.83 -20.15 -32.70
C GLU A 586 6.03 -19.64 -33.91
N PHE A 587 5.01 -18.80 -33.68
CA PHE A 587 4.26 -18.15 -34.74
C PHE A 587 5.15 -17.32 -35.67
N LEU A 588 6.01 -16.45 -35.12
CA LEU A 588 6.89 -15.60 -35.91
C LEU A 588 7.91 -16.41 -36.71
N ARG A 589 8.46 -17.50 -36.15
CA ARG A 589 9.34 -18.42 -36.87
C ARG A 589 8.63 -19.09 -38.05
N GLU A 590 7.40 -19.54 -37.84
CA GLU A 590 6.59 -20.11 -38.92
C GLU A 590 6.19 -19.07 -39.98
N PHE A 591 6.04 -17.81 -39.57
CA PHE A 591 5.74 -16.71 -40.48
C PHE A 591 6.92 -16.36 -41.38
N VAL A 592 8.15 -16.31 -40.85
CA VAL A 592 9.34 -15.94 -41.63
C VAL A 592 9.82 -17.03 -42.60
N GLN A 593 9.51 -18.30 -42.34
CA GLN A 593 9.79 -19.41 -43.27
C GLN A 593 9.19 -19.17 -44.66
N ARG A 594 8.10 -18.40 -44.76
CA ARG A 594 7.44 -18.09 -46.05
C ARG A 594 8.24 -17.18 -46.96
N TYR A 595 9.28 -16.55 -46.44
CA TYR A 595 10.18 -15.67 -47.19
C TYR A 595 11.49 -16.37 -47.55
N GLU A 596 11.61 -17.68 -47.31
CA GLU A 596 12.76 -18.46 -47.76
C GLU A 596 12.97 -18.30 -49.28
N GLY A 597 14.20 -17.94 -49.67
CA GLY A 597 14.58 -17.70 -51.06
C GLY A 597 14.20 -16.31 -51.61
N ALA A 598 13.46 -15.48 -50.87
CA ALA A 598 13.11 -14.12 -51.28
C ALA A 598 14.36 -13.22 -51.35
N ASN A 599 14.42 -12.33 -52.34
CA ASN A 599 15.48 -11.33 -52.44
C ASN A 599 15.21 -10.19 -51.42
N GLU A 600 16.19 -9.90 -50.57
CA GLU A 600 16.02 -8.90 -49.49
C GLU A 600 15.79 -7.48 -50.04
N ALA A 601 16.56 -7.07 -51.04
CA ALA A 601 16.47 -5.72 -51.61
C ALA A 601 15.09 -5.47 -52.24
N GLU A 602 14.55 -6.47 -52.93
CA GLU A 602 13.21 -6.40 -53.50
C GLU A 602 12.13 -6.39 -52.42
N LEU A 603 12.29 -7.18 -51.35
CA LEU A 603 11.36 -7.19 -50.23
C LEU A 603 11.30 -5.84 -49.50
N ARG A 604 12.46 -5.19 -49.28
CA ARG A 604 12.55 -3.84 -48.70
C ARG A 604 11.94 -2.78 -49.62
N ARG A 605 12.21 -2.85 -50.93
CA ARG A 605 11.60 -1.95 -51.92
C ARG A 605 10.08 -2.06 -51.92
N LEU A 606 9.55 -3.28 -51.96
CA LEU A 606 8.10 -3.53 -51.92
C LEU A 606 7.48 -3.08 -50.59
N ALA A 607 8.12 -3.32 -49.46
CA ALA A 607 7.66 -2.81 -48.17
C ALA A 607 7.58 -1.28 -48.16
N GLN A 608 8.63 -0.62 -48.68
CA GLN A 608 8.67 0.84 -48.77
C GLN A 608 7.58 1.40 -49.69
N GLU A 609 7.34 0.80 -50.85
CA GLU A 609 6.35 1.28 -51.81
C GLU A 609 4.90 0.97 -51.37
N ARG A 610 4.66 -0.18 -50.74
CA ARG A 610 3.30 -0.69 -50.52
C ARG A 610 2.78 -0.51 -49.10
N LEU A 611 3.65 -0.46 -48.08
CA LEU A 611 3.25 -0.33 -46.68
C LEU A 611 3.27 1.11 -46.18
N SER A 612 3.98 2.02 -46.85
CA SER A 612 4.09 3.44 -46.43
C SER A 612 2.72 4.11 -46.27
N ASP A 613 1.86 4.03 -47.29
CA ASP A 613 0.54 4.68 -47.25
C ASP A 613 -0.39 4.06 -46.21
N VAL A 614 -0.29 2.75 -45.97
CA VAL A 614 -1.14 2.04 -45.01
C VAL A 614 -0.73 2.35 -43.57
N LEU A 615 0.57 2.29 -43.27
CA LEU A 615 1.10 2.56 -41.93
C LEU A 615 0.92 4.04 -41.54
N LEU A 616 1.15 4.98 -42.47
CA LEU A 616 0.98 6.41 -42.20
C LEU A 616 -0.49 6.81 -42.01
N ARG A 617 -1.43 6.22 -42.77
CA ARG A 617 -2.87 6.50 -42.62
C ARG A 617 -3.46 5.95 -41.31
N ARG A 618 -2.87 4.90 -40.75
CA ARG A 618 -3.31 4.26 -39.50
C ARG A 618 -2.48 4.66 -38.27
N ALA A 619 -1.43 5.46 -38.46
CA ALA A 619 -0.63 5.99 -37.36
C ALA A 619 -1.43 7.04 -36.58
N TRP A 620 -1.38 6.98 -35.25
CA TRP A 620 -2.02 7.98 -34.42
C TRP A 620 -1.30 9.34 -34.59
N PRO A 621 -1.99 10.43 -34.98
CA PRO A 621 -1.37 11.75 -35.06
C PRO A 621 -0.74 12.18 -33.73
N GLN A 622 -1.32 11.74 -32.61
CA GLN A 622 -0.80 11.91 -31.25
C GLN A 622 0.56 11.23 -31.07
N ALA A 623 0.75 10.01 -31.59
CA ALA A 623 2.03 9.28 -31.53
C ALA A 623 3.13 10.05 -32.25
N ILE A 624 2.86 10.48 -33.49
CA ILE A 624 3.82 11.22 -34.31
C ILE A 624 4.23 12.53 -33.65
N ARG A 625 3.26 13.27 -33.09
CA ARG A 625 3.55 14.49 -32.32
C ARG A 625 4.40 14.19 -31.08
N ARG A 626 4.15 13.07 -30.40
CA ARG A 626 4.91 12.66 -29.21
C ARG A 626 6.37 12.36 -29.55
N ILE A 627 6.60 11.57 -30.61
CA ILE A 627 7.95 11.23 -31.10
C ILE A 627 8.73 12.49 -31.45
N ARG A 628 8.11 13.41 -32.22
CA ARG A 628 8.77 14.67 -32.60
C ARG A 628 9.15 15.55 -31.40
N ARG A 629 8.33 15.58 -30.36
CA ARG A 629 8.64 16.34 -29.14
C ARG A 629 9.81 15.73 -28.37
N HIS A 630 9.91 14.41 -28.30
CA HIS A 630 11.08 13.75 -27.71
C HIS A 630 12.35 14.06 -28.49
N ARG A 631 12.30 13.96 -29.82
CA ARG A 631 13.44 14.32 -30.68
C ARG A 631 13.82 15.80 -30.53
N ALA A 632 12.84 16.69 -30.40
CA ALA A 632 13.09 18.12 -30.17
C ALA A 632 13.72 18.41 -28.80
N ALA A 633 13.46 17.57 -27.79
CA ALA A 633 14.10 17.63 -26.48
C ALA A 633 15.48 16.96 -26.44
N GLY A 634 16.02 16.52 -27.58
CA GLY A 634 17.32 15.84 -27.66
C GLY A 634 17.28 14.36 -27.25
N HIS A 635 16.11 13.81 -26.91
CA HIS A 635 15.99 12.40 -26.55
C HIS A 635 16.20 11.51 -27.77
N ARG A 636 16.86 10.38 -27.58
CA ARG A 636 17.04 9.37 -28.63
C ARG A 636 15.74 8.58 -28.83
N THR A 637 15.17 8.62 -30.03
CA THR A 637 13.88 7.98 -30.33
C THR A 637 14.08 6.56 -30.83
N VAL A 638 13.41 5.59 -30.21
CA VAL A 638 13.59 4.16 -30.49
C VAL A 638 12.26 3.50 -30.83
N LEU A 639 12.21 2.83 -31.98
CA LEU A 639 11.10 1.92 -32.30
C LEU A 639 11.42 0.53 -31.79
N LEU A 640 10.57 -0.01 -30.92
CA LEU A 640 10.67 -1.38 -30.42
C LEU A 640 9.50 -2.17 -30.97
N THR A 641 9.76 -3.22 -31.76
CA THR A 641 8.68 -4.00 -32.39
C THR A 641 9.02 -5.48 -32.48
N GLY A 642 7.99 -6.32 -32.35
CA GLY A 642 8.08 -7.74 -32.66
C GLY A 642 7.98 -8.04 -34.17
N ALA A 643 7.72 -7.02 -35.01
CA ALA A 643 7.70 -7.14 -36.45
C ALA A 643 9.11 -7.36 -37.04
N VAL A 644 9.14 -7.86 -38.27
CA VAL A 644 10.38 -7.96 -39.05
C VAL A 644 10.78 -6.56 -39.51
N ASP A 645 12.06 -6.23 -39.39
CA ASP A 645 12.65 -4.93 -39.72
C ASP A 645 12.25 -4.41 -41.12
N VAL A 646 12.20 -5.30 -42.11
CA VAL A 646 11.79 -4.98 -43.48
C VAL A 646 10.39 -4.35 -43.55
N PHE A 647 9.46 -4.75 -42.69
CA PHE A 647 8.07 -4.24 -42.73
C PHE A 647 7.88 -2.89 -42.03
N VAL A 648 8.87 -2.46 -41.25
CA VAL A 648 8.82 -1.18 -40.52
C VAL A 648 9.75 -0.13 -41.12
N GLU A 649 10.40 -0.44 -42.25
CA GLU A 649 11.24 0.47 -43.03
C GLU A 649 10.56 1.82 -43.31
N PRO A 650 9.25 1.91 -43.65
CA PRO A 650 8.58 3.20 -43.86
C PRO A 650 8.63 4.14 -42.64
N LEU A 651 8.65 3.59 -41.43
CA LEU A 651 8.65 4.35 -40.18
C LEU A 651 10.06 4.68 -39.68
N ARG A 652 11.10 4.11 -40.30
CA ARG A 652 12.50 4.26 -39.86
C ARG A 652 12.93 5.71 -39.75
N THR A 653 12.46 6.59 -40.62
CA THR A 653 12.81 8.04 -40.61
C THR A 653 12.30 8.78 -39.36
N LEU A 654 11.30 8.24 -38.66
CA LEU A 654 10.77 8.81 -37.43
C LEU A 654 11.61 8.48 -36.20
N PHE A 655 12.49 7.50 -36.29
CA PHE A 655 13.28 6.99 -35.16
C PHE A 655 14.77 7.10 -35.45
N ASP A 656 15.57 7.21 -34.40
CA ASP A 656 17.03 7.19 -34.49
C ASP A 656 17.53 5.74 -34.50
N ASP A 657 16.86 4.86 -33.73
CA ASP A 657 17.13 3.43 -33.68
C ASP A 657 15.86 2.58 -33.86
N VAL A 658 16.01 1.44 -34.52
CA VAL A 658 14.94 0.44 -34.70
C VAL A 658 15.38 -0.90 -34.13
N LEU A 659 14.73 -1.31 -33.05
CA LEU A 659 14.85 -2.61 -32.41
C LEU A 659 13.73 -3.52 -32.93
N ALA A 660 14.02 -4.26 -33.99
CA ALA A 660 13.10 -5.16 -34.69
C ALA A 660 13.74 -6.52 -34.96
N ALA A 661 12.92 -7.53 -35.26
CA ALA A 661 13.43 -8.85 -35.64
C ALA A 661 14.06 -8.81 -37.04
N ARG A 662 15.25 -9.40 -37.22
CA ARG A 662 15.96 -9.39 -38.52
C ARG A 662 15.96 -10.76 -39.17
N LEU A 663 15.64 -10.80 -40.46
CA LEU A 663 15.79 -12.01 -41.27
C LEU A 663 17.26 -12.32 -41.48
N ARG A 664 17.62 -13.60 -41.40
CA ARG A 664 18.95 -14.05 -41.82
C ARG A 664 19.02 -14.06 -43.34
N VAL A 665 20.06 -13.46 -43.88
CA VAL A 665 20.29 -13.31 -45.32
C VAL A 665 21.65 -13.90 -45.67
N VAL A 666 21.68 -14.71 -46.74
CA VAL A 666 22.89 -15.29 -47.32
C VAL A 666 22.82 -15.05 -48.82
N ASP A 667 23.88 -14.48 -49.40
CA ASP A 667 23.97 -14.14 -50.83
C ASP A 667 22.78 -13.31 -51.35
N GLY A 668 22.30 -12.36 -50.54
CA GLY A 668 21.17 -11.48 -50.87
C GLY A 668 19.79 -12.15 -50.83
N ARG A 669 19.69 -13.40 -50.35
CA ARG A 669 18.44 -14.16 -50.19
C ARG A 669 18.14 -14.49 -48.74
N CYS A 670 16.87 -14.35 -48.36
CA CYS A 670 16.40 -14.69 -47.03
C CYS A 670 16.40 -16.22 -46.82
N THR A 671 16.89 -16.68 -45.67
CA THR A 671 17.00 -18.13 -45.35
C THR A 671 15.78 -18.70 -44.64
N GLY A 672 14.68 -17.95 -44.54
CA GLY A 672 13.47 -18.38 -43.81
C GLY A 672 13.64 -18.48 -42.29
N THR A 673 14.74 -17.98 -41.74
CA THR A 673 15.07 -17.97 -40.31
C THR A 673 15.52 -16.58 -39.86
N PHE A 674 15.47 -16.30 -38.57
CA PHE A 674 15.96 -15.03 -38.02
C PHE A 674 17.49 -15.06 -37.84
N GLU A 675 18.13 -13.90 -37.98
CA GLU A 675 19.55 -13.71 -37.66
C GLU A 675 19.79 -13.84 -36.14
N GLN A 676 18.80 -13.46 -35.34
CA GLN A 676 18.84 -13.40 -33.88
C GLN A 676 17.49 -13.88 -33.33
N PRO A 677 17.39 -14.33 -32.06
CA PRO A 677 16.10 -14.64 -31.46
C PRO A 677 15.12 -13.46 -31.60
N PRO A 678 13.87 -13.68 -32.03
CA PRO A 678 12.93 -12.59 -32.29
C PRO A 678 12.58 -11.82 -31.01
N LEU A 679 12.35 -10.51 -31.13
CA LEU A 679 12.05 -9.60 -30.02
C LEU A 679 10.60 -9.79 -29.54
N ILE A 680 10.38 -10.66 -28.56
CA ILE A 680 9.04 -11.04 -28.13
C ILE A 680 8.94 -11.05 -26.60
N GLY A 681 7.82 -10.53 -26.08
CA GLY A 681 7.49 -10.57 -24.66
C GLY A 681 8.61 -9.99 -23.79
N GLU A 682 8.97 -10.71 -22.72
CA GLU A 682 10.01 -10.31 -21.76
C GLU A 682 11.38 -10.03 -22.40
N ALA A 683 11.72 -10.72 -23.49
CA ALA A 683 13.00 -10.53 -24.17
C ALA A 683 13.17 -9.10 -24.69
N ARG A 684 12.07 -8.43 -25.08
CA ARG A 684 12.07 -7.02 -25.54
C ARG A 684 12.76 -6.11 -24.53
N ALA A 685 12.52 -6.35 -23.25
CA ALA A 685 13.07 -5.55 -22.17
C ALA A 685 14.58 -5.82 -21.98
N ALA A 686 15.05 -7.05 -22.18
CA ALA A 686 16.48 -7.36 -22.18
C ALA A 686 17.21 -6.69 -23.36
N TRP A 687 16.58 -6.66 -24.55
CA TRP A 687 17.11 -5.97 -25.72
C TRP A 687 17.24 -4.46 -25.53
N VAL A 688 16.21 -3.82 -24.95
CA VAL A 688 16.27 -2.38 -24.62
C VAL A 688 17.40 -2.09 -23.64
N ARG A 689 17.60 -2.94 -22.62
CA ARG A 689 18.70 -2.78 -21.65
C ARG A 689 20.07 -2.94 -22.30
N ALA A 690 20.25 -3.97 -23.12
CA ALA A 690 21.52 -4.20 -23.82
C ALA A 690 21.84 -3.07 -24.79
N TRP A 691 20.83 -2.57 -25.52
CA TRP A 691 20.96 -1.40 -26.38
C TRP A 691 21.32 -0.15 -25.58
N ALA A 692 20.60 0.13 -24.50
CA ALA A 692 20.84 1.31 -23.66
C ALA A 692 22.25 1.31 -23.06
N GLN A 693 22.73 0.15 -22.59
CA GLN A 693 24.09 0.02 -22.07
C GLN A 693 25.15 0.25 -23.14
N LYS A 694 24.94 -0.26 -24.35
CA LYS A 694 25.85 -0.07 -25.49
C LYS A 694 25.92 1.40 -25.92
N GLU A 695 24.78 2.08 -25.95
CA GLU A 695 24.66 3.46 -26.43
C GLU A 695 24.83 4.51 -25.32
N GLY A 696 25.04 4.09 -24.07
CA GLY A 696 25.25 4.99 -22.93
C GLY A 696 23.98 5.73 -22.47
N ILE A 697 22.80 5.11 -22.60
CA ILE A 697 21.49 5.71 -22.29
C ILE A 697 21.09 5.45 -20.83
N ASP A 698 20.67 6.51 -20.14
CA ASP A 698 20.03 6.50 -18.83
C ASP A 698 18.55 6.10 -18.93
N LEU A 699 18.26 4.82 -18.64
CA LEU A 699 16.89 4.32 -18.63
C LEU A 699 16.04 4.94 -17.49
N ALA A 700 16.64 5.37 -16.38
CA ALA A 700 15.90 5.98 -15.29
C ALA A 700 15.35 7.37 -15.65
N GLY A 701 16.02 8.10 -16.55
CA GLY A 701 15.50 9.33 -17.16
C GLY A 701 14.66 9.11 -18.44
N SER A 702 14.58 7.86 -18.93
CA SER A 702 13.96 7.54 -20.22
C SER A 702 12.45 7.31 -20.14
N TRP A 703 11.82 7.23 -21.31
CA TRP A 703 10.38 7.06 -21.52
C TRP A 703 10.08 5.79 -22.31
N ALA A 704 8.95 5.14 -22.01
CA ALA A 704 8.46 4.01 -22.78
C ALA A 704 6.94 4.09 -22.95
N TYR A 705 6.47 3.73 -24.14
CA TYR A 705 5.07 3.78 -24.56
C TYR A 705 4.61 2.40 -25.03
N GLY A 706 3.51 1.91 -24.47
CA GLY A 706 2.91 0.61 -24.82
C GLY A 706 1.43 0.53 -24.47
N ASP A 707 0.67 -0.32 -25.15
CA ASP A 707 -0.78 -0.46 -25.01
C ASP A 707 -1.22 -1.84 -24.48
N HIS A 708 -0.35 -2.84 -24.53
CA HIS A 708 -0.70 -4.20 -24.16
C HIS A 708 0.08 -4.68 -22.92
N TYR A 709 -0.51 -5.62 -22.18
CA TYR A 709 0.11 -6.11 -20.93
C TYR A 709 1.48 -6.78 -21.13
N SER A 710 1.80 -7.23 -22.35
CA SER A 710 3.11 -7.77 -22.72
C SER A 710 4.23 -6.73 -22.67
N ASP A 711 3.91 -5.44 -22.70
CA ASP A 711 4.89 -4.36 -22.75
C ASP A 711 5.30 -3.90 -21.36
N ARG A 712 4.60 -4.41 -20.33
CA ARG A 712 4.91 -4.20 -18.92
C ARG A 712 6.41 -4.34 -18.61
N PRO A 713 7.13 -5.39 -19.04
CA PRO A 713 8.56 -5.52 -18.71
C PRO A 713 9.42 -4.40 -19.31
N VAL A 714 9.03 -3.81 -20.43
CA VAL A 714 9.74 -2.66 -21.05
C VAL A 714 9.38 -1.38 -20.31
N LEU A 715 8.08 -1.19 -20.01
CA LEU A 715 7.58 -0.04 -19.25
C LEU A 715 8.19 0.02 -17.84
N GLU A 716 8.38 -1.13 -17.17
CA GLU A 716 9.00 -1.21 -15.82
C GLU A 716 10.50 -0.87 -15.81
N GLN A 717 11.17 -0.79 -16.96
CA GLN A 717 12.60 -0.47 -17.02
C GLN A 717 12.92 1.02 -17.08
N VAL A 718 11.93 1.85 -17.40
CA VAL A 718 12.12 3.28 -17.58
C VAL A 718 11.58 4.07 -16.39
N GLY A 719 12.09 5.28 -16.14
CA GLY A 719 11.53 6.15 -15.12
C GLY A 719 10.16 6.73 -15.48
N HIS A 720 9.84 6.81 -16.77
CA HIS A 720 8.59 7.40 -17.24
C HIS A 720 7.77 6.43 -18.13
N PRO A 721 7.10 5.43 -17.52
CA PRO A 721 6.20 4.52 -18.23
C PRO A 721 4.87 5.21 -18.59
N VAL A 722 4.45 5.05 -19.86
CA VAL A 722 3.19 5.56 -20.38
C VAL A 722 2.38 4.45 -21.03
N ALA A 723 1.24 4.14 -20.42
CA ALA A 723 0.26 3.20 -20.95
C ALA A 723 -0.67 3.92 -21.94
N VAL A 724 -0.56 3.61 -23.23
CA VAL A 724 -1.34 4.25 -24.30
C VAL A 724 -2.55 3.38 -24.62
N ASN A 725 -3.77 3.92 -24.59
CA ASN A 725 -5.00 3.18 -24.90
C ASN A 725 -5.05 1.74 -24.30
N PRO A 726 -4.70 1.53 -23.01
CA PRO A 726 -4.26 0.22 -22.55
C PRO A 726 -5.37 -0.82 -22.49
N ASP A 727 -5.01 -2.08 -22.69
CA ASP A 727 -5.90 -3.22 -22.45
C ASP A 727 -6.34 -3.30 -20.96
N ALA A 728 -7.37 -4.11 -20.66
CA ALA A 728 -7.92 -4.19 -19.30
C ALA A 728 -6.92 -4.71 -18.24
N ARG A 729 -5.83 -5.38 -18.65
CA ARG A 729 -4.81 -5.90 -17.73
C ARG A 729 -3.74 -4.84 -17.47
N LEU A 730 -3.24 -4.18 -18.51
CA LEU A 730 -2.31 -3.06 -18.44
C LEU A 730 -2.95 -1.86 -17.74
N TYR A 731 -4.22 -1.55 -18.00
CA TYR A 731 -4.95 -0.50 -17.30
C TYR A 731 -4.98 -0.73 -15.78
N ARG A 732 -5.31 -1.95 -15.35
CA ARG A 732 -5.31 -2.33 -13.92
C ARG A 732 -3.91 -2.25 -13.31
N HIS A 733 -2.88 -2.61 -14.06
CA HIS A 733 -1.50 -2.52 -13.59
C HIS A 733 -1.01 -1.07 -13.51
N ALA A 734 -1.20 -0.28 -14.55
CA ALA A 734 -0.88 1.15 -14.61
C ALA A 734 -1.56 1.93 -13.49
N LYS A 735 -2.84 1.67 -13.19
CA LYS A 735 -3.54 2.30 -12.05
C LYS A 735 -2.94 1.91 -10.70
N ARG A 736 -2.53 0.66 -10.51
CA ARG A 736 -1.87 0.20 -9.27
C ARG A 736 -0.49 0.85 -9.09
N GLN A 737 0.30 0.93 -10.16
CA GLN A 737 1.65 1.50 -10.16
C GLN A 737 1.68 3.02 -10.39
N ARG A 738 0.51 3.67 -10.49
CA ARG A 738 0.34 5.10 -10.78
C ARG A 738 1.07 5.57 -12.04
N TRP A 739 1.16 4.72 -13.05
CA TRP A 739 1.72 5.09 -14.36
C TRP A 739 0.83 6.10 -15.09
N SER A 740 1.44 6.85 -16.00
CA SER A 740 0.70 7.74 -16.90
C SER A 740 -0.16 6.92 -17.85
N ILE A 741 -1.42 7.32 -18.01
CA ILE A 741 -2.32 6.70 -19.00
C ILE A 741 -2.65 7.78 -20.02
N ALA A 742 -2.39 7.49 -21.30
CA ALA A 742 -2.68 8.38 -22.40
C ALA A 742 -3.79 7.78 -23.27
N ASP A 743 -4.93 8.46 -23.33
CA ASP A 743 -6.03 8.12 -24.22
C ASP A 743 -5.84 8.88 -25.54
N TRP A 744 -5.51 8.16 -26.61
CA TRP A 744 -5.34 8.73 -27.96
C TRP A 744 -6.61 8.44 -28.76
N ASP A 745 -7.46 9.47 -28.86
CA ASP A 745 -8.71 9.37 -29.64
C ASP A 745 -8.44 9.56 -31.13
N GLY A 746 -9.03 8.69 -31.93
CA GLY A 746 -9.05 8.83 -33.38
C GLY A 746 -10.17 9.77 -33.78
N ASP A 747 -9.83 10.99 -34.19
CA ASP A 747 -10.76 11.80 -34.97
C ASP A 747 -11.01 11.01 -36.27
N SER A 748 -12.13 10.29 -36.30
CA SER A 748 -12.45 9.32 -37.35
C SER A 748 -12.94 10.03 -38.63
N GLY A 749 -12.63 11.32 -38.81
CA GLY A 749 -13.10 12.14 -39.92
C GLY A 749 -12.57 11.74 -41.30
N ALA A 750 -11.53 10.91 -41.39
CA ALA A 750 -11.01 10.45 -42.69
C ALA A 750 -11.68 9.16 -43.20
N VAL A 751 -12.22 8.31 -42.32
CA VAL A 751 -12.75 7.00 -42.70
C VAL A 751 -14.23 7.08 -43.09
N THR A 752 -15.02 7.91 -42.40
CA THR A 752 -16.41 8.22 -42.81
C THR A 752 -16.45 8.94 -44.16
N THR A 753 -15.56 9.89 -44.41
CA THR A 753 -15.54 10.65 -45.68
C THR A 753 -15.23 9.78 -46.90
N LEU A 754 -14.43 8.71 -46.75
CA LEU A 754 -14.13 7.77 -47.83
C LEU A 754 -15.22 6.70 -48.01
N LEU A 755 -15.88 6.27 -46.94
CA LEU A 755 -17.06 5.39 -47.01
C LEU A 755 -18.27 6.13 -47.60
N ASP A 756 -18.47 7.40 -47.25
CA ASP A 756 -19.51 8.25 -47.83
C ASP A 756 -19.22 8.59 -49.30
N ALA A 757 -17.96 8.79 -49.69
CA ALA A 757 -17.56 8.94 -51.09
C ALA A 757 -17.73 7.64 -51.90
N ALA A 758 -17.45 6.48 -51.30
CA ALA A 758 -17.64 5.18 -51.93
C ALA A 758 -19.13 4.79 -52.05
N LEU A 759 -19.96 5.17 -51.07
CA LEU A 759 -21.41 4.96 -51.08
C LEU A 759 -22.14 5.97 -52.00
N ALA A 760 -21.64 7.21 -52.12
CA ALA A 760 -22.15 8.19 -53.08
C ALA A 760 -21.82 7.81 -54.54
N GLY A 761 -20.64 7.22 -54.79
CA GLY A 761 -20.25 6.72 -56.12
C GLY A 761 -21.04 5.48 -56.58
N ALA A 762 -21.60 4.70 -55.65
CA ALA A 762 -22.43 3.54 -55.95
C ALA A 762 -23.89 3.90 -56.34
N SER A 763 -24.39 5.07 -55.90
CA SER A 763 -25.76 5.53 -56.23
C SER A 763 -25.89 6.20 -57.61
N GLN A 764 -24.80 6.64 -58.24
CA GLN A 764 -24.86 7.31 -59.56
C GLN A 764 -24.78 6.38 -60.78
N LYS A 765 -24.61 5.06 -60.60
CA LYS A 765 -24.59 4.09 -61.73
C LYS A 765 -25.89 3.27 -61.90
N GLY A 766 -26.97 3.62 -61.18
CA GLY A 766 -28.26 2.91 -61.21
C GLY A 766 -29.40 3.57 -62.01
N GLY A 767 -29.20 4.76 -62.59
CA GLY A 767 -30.29 5.55 -63.18
C GLY A 767 -30.04 6.01 -64.61
N ALA A 768 -29.98 5.06 -65.56
CA ALA A 768 -30.17 5.35 -66.98
C ALA A 768 -30.77 4.11 -67.66
N ARG A 769 -32.10 4.03 -67.65
CA ARG A 769 -32.92 3.41 -68.68
C ARG A 769 -33.97 4.42 -69.10
#